data_AF-A0A8T7I5B0-F1
#
_entry.id   AF-A0A8T7I5B0-F1
#
_cell.length_a   1.000
_cell.length_b   1.000
_cell.length_c   1.000
_cell.angle_alpha   90.00
_cell.angle_beta   90.00
_cell.angle_gamma   90.00
#
_symmetry.space_group_name_H-M   'P 1'
#
loop_
_entity.id
_entity.type
_entity.pdbx_description
1 polymer ?
#
loop_
_entity_poly.entity_id
_entity_poly.type
_entity_poly.pdbx_seq_one_letter_code
_entity_poly.pdbx_strand_id
1 'polypeptide(L)'
;MNIKKISLLLFSAACVFHGNPTLAMNKEAAKLQESGNQSQIALGARLENPYSVDNMQRAFSRYNQKVPNSPYDNRPTIQATHQYIRINPTNQFHLNLLKNLDGANNGDIVLQDHPLDREINSDGDYYVMPHDETDLFYPVYTVIPVGFNMPTGLPYEVLEKLYRPTDEEYDVESMALEAAGWENEDSCKGSVIICEDDGITPSNTDEGATLQNNTAASQRIFSRRYRPHGYVMIENTEVAQTNSSNKMEPLRQAKISIGRGFWWQYTHTDNNGHFESPKKYRGKVRIRAKWRSNIATIRKSWNEMLGIQVSDHLMTITRSSNGRTKNINFGDDRLWYKGTVHNGLVKYNDYAAANGISKLVSGANVWVWKNGQSVGATPMFNHHRHLSKISSIAGIGQSNVWDVLVNSAASYVINLVPQRLQPDMIFSGLQGFNRTRGVVNTREIEQLVFHEAAHYSHSKQAGSWYWAKLVASELANMLTTAPDFAPYGDGSEPSFTAAKQIALAEGWATLVEFRAMLDRYGVARDWNTWESSWQISRLMDGYDAYTVPLSVAQNAEFQGWFLQGLFWDVIDNQADFSADFRDGTTGNRVTNVFNGRISDNTFISHSQELRPVFSLLQNDVYTACDFGKDLVNANPVDGPDIETLFHSYGFTCVDGGDGLSVPATPSGFYISHSGGTTNTLYWNAVSQADYYQVYKSSGTSSTGNYYFNSTVNAPNRSRIVHVTSNQYYKVRACNAAGCSSFTSPKLARYSGGPGDDCIRPADAGDVRELNDDLHSSVQIVPICPMP
;
A
#
# COMPACT_ATOMS: atom_id res chain seq x y z
N MET A 1 29.40 -15.02 2.59
CA MET A 1 28.38 -15.27 3.64
C MET A 1 27.33 -14.18 3.59
N ASN A 2 26.20 -14.29 2.91
CA ASN A 2 25.85 -14.97 1.66
C ASN A 2 24.54 -14.29 1.25
N ILE A 3 24.45 -13.81 0.00
CA ILE A 3 23.29 -13.24 -0.69
C ILE A 3 21.98 -14.02 -0.42
N LYS A 4 22.10 -15.31 -0.09
CA LYS A 4 21.04 -16.18 0.45
C LYS A 4 20.39 -15.71 1.78
N LYS A 5 20.87 -14.67 2.48
CA LYS A 5 20.26 -14.12 3.71
C LYS A 5 19.46 -12.85 3.47
N ILE A 6 19.93 -11.92 2.64
CA ILE A 6 19.21 -10.64 2.35
C ILE A 6 18.01 -10.88 1.43
N SER A 7 18.17 -11.71 0.39
CA SER A 7 17.04 -12.18 -0.44
C SER A 7 16.09 -13.10 0.33
N LEU A 8 16.51 -13.67 1.47
CA LEU A 8 15.67 -14.45 2.39
C LEU A 8 14.88 -13.56 3.34
N LEU A 9 15.53 -12.51 3.82
CA LEU A 9 14.99 -11.55 4.75
C LEU A 9 13.91 -10.74 4.05
N LEU A 10 14.17 -10.11 2.91
CA LEU A 10 13.13 -9.37 2.20
C LEU A 10 11.98 -10.24 1.67
N PHE A 11 12.25 -11.53 1.44
CA PHE A 11 11.23 -12.55 1.22
C PHE A 11 10.27 -12.70 2.40
N SER A 12 10.74 -12.53 3.63
CA SER A 12 9.88 -12.57 4.82
C SER A 12 9.02 -11.32 5.01
N ALA A 13 9.27 -10.15 4.41
CA ALA A 13 8.29 -9.06 4.47
C ALA A 13 7.14 -9.33 3.52
N ALA A 14 7.45 -9.79 2.29
CA ALA A 14 6.42 -10.31 1.41
C ALA A 14 5.72 -11.50 2.09
N CYS A 15 6.39 -12.57 2.49
CA CYS A 15 5.74 -13.74 3.10
C CYS A 15 5.09 -13.53 4.48
N VAL A 16 5.49 -12.54 5.29
CA VAL A 16 4.82 -12.22 6.56
C VAL A 16 3.59 -11.32 6.34
N PHE A 17 3.58 -10.48 5.29
CA PHE A 17 2.34 -9.84 4.82
C PHE A 17 1.51 -10.73 3.86
N HIS A 18 2.08 -11.82 3.33
CA HIS A 18 1.51 -12.69 2.29
C HIS A 18 1.50 -14.18 2.68
N GLY A 19 1.32 -14.45 3.97
CA GLY A 19 0.87 -15.75 4.47
C GLY A 19 1.66 -17.01 4.11
N ASN A 20 2.96 -17.11 4.45
CA ASN A 20 3.64 -18.42 4.39
C ASN A 20 4.79 -18.59 5.41
N PRO A 21 4.71 -19.54 6.37
CA PRO A 21 5.73 -19.70 7.41
C PRO A 21 6.91 -20.63 7.06
N THR A 22 6.89 -21.35 5.93
CA THR A 22 7.97 -22.33 5.63
C THR A 22 9.12 -21.71 4.83
N LEU A 23 10.16 -21.28 5.54
CA LEU A 23 11.36 -20.59 5.05
C LEU A 23 12.24 -21.41 4.07
N ALA A 24 12.00 -22.71 3.87
CA ALA A 24 12.94 -23.61 3.18
C ALA A 24 12.51 -24.05 1.76
N MET A 25 11.22 -24.27 1.51
CA MET A 25 10.73 -24.84 0.24
C MET A 25 10.37 -23.79 -0.83
N ASN A 26 10.18 -22.52 -0.46
CA ASN A 26 9.75 -21.45 -1.39
C ASN A 26 10.89 -20.75 -2.15
N LYS A 27 12.16 -21.17 -1.95
CA LYS A 27 13.33 -20.47 -2.46
C LYS A 27 13.58 -20.65 -3.97
N GLU A 28 13.23 -21.80 -4.54
CA GLU A 28 13.37 -22.07 -5.97
C GLU A 28 12.09 -21.73 -6.73
N ALA A 29 10.92 -22.07 -6.18
CA ALA A 29 9.63 -21.84 -6.84
C ALA A 29 9.39 -20.35 -7.15
N ALA A 30 9.58 -19.44 -6.21
CA ALA A 30 9.33 -18.02 -6.46
C ALA A 30 10.43 -17.31 -7.26
N LYS A 31 11.68 -17.79 -7.18
CA LYS A 31 12.77 -17.37 -8.10
C LYS A 31 12.46 -17.76 -9.54
N LEU A 32 11.81 -18.90 -9.76
CA LEU A 32 11.40 -19.41 -11.07
C LEU A 32 10.07 -18.80 -11.55
N GLN A 33 9.19 -18.37 -10.64
CA GLN A 33 7.84 -17.91 -10.96
C GLN A 33 7.78 -16.42 -11.38
N GLU A 34 8.77 -15.59 -11.03
CA GLU A 34 8.86 -14.19 -11.46
C GLU A 34 10.03 -13.86 -12.38
N SER A 35 11.03 -14.74 -12.53
CA SER A 35 12.07 -14.57 -13.55
C SER A 35 11.53 -14.53 -14.97
N GLY A 36 10.29 -15.01 -15.19
CA GLY A 36 9.60 -14.93 -16.48
C GLY A 36 8.99 -13.57 -16.82
N ASN A 37 8.98 -12.60 -15.89
CA ASN A 37 8.23 -11.33 -16.04
C ASN A 37 9.08 -10.06 -15.97
N GLN A 38 10.42 -10.17 -15.94
CA GLN A 38 11.33 -9.02 -15.92
C GLN A 38 12.26 -9.08 -17.14
N SER A 39 12.32 -8.00 -17.92
CA SER A 39 13.20 -7.93 -19.10
C SER A 39 14.37 -6.98 -18.83
N GLN A 40 15.61 -7.43 -19.04
CA GLN A 40 16.79 -6.57 -18.89
C GLN A 40 16.95 -5.67 -20.14
N ILE A 41 17.30 -4.40 -19.93
CA ILE A 41 17.78 -3.50 -20.99
C ILE A 41 19.15 -4.03 -21.43
N ALA A 42 19.19 -4.60 -22.64
CA ALA A 42 20.43 -5.09 -23.22
C ALA A 42 21.10 -3.96 -24.03
N LEU A 43 22.28 -3.53 -23.59
CA LEU A 43 23.08 -2.53 -24.31
C LEU A 43 24.07 -3.19 -25.27
N GLY A 44 24.26 -2.55 -26.42
CA GLY A 44 25.24 -2.93 -27.43
C GLY A 44 26.55 -2.14 -27.34
N ALA A 45 27.13 -1.91 -28.52
CA ALA A 45 28.38 -1.16 -28.65
C ALA A 45 28.22 0.29 -28.19
N ARG A 46 29.35 0.88 -27.78
CA ARG A 46 29.40 2.34 -27.56
C ARG A 46 29.29 3.04 -28.91
N LEU A 47 28.38 4.00 -29.01
CA LEU A 47 28.16 4.78 -30.22
C LEU A 47 29.05 6.01 -30.22
N GLU A 48 29.51 6.45 -31.40
CA GLU A 48 30.14 7.76 -31.54
C GLU A 48 29.10 8.84 -31.17
N ASN A 49 29.46 9.79 -30.31
CA ASN A 49 28.53 10.82 -29.85
C ASN A 49 28.46 11.98 -30.86
N PRO A 50 27.36 12.15 -31.62
CA PRO A 50 27.26 13.23 -32.61
C PRO A 50 27.26 14.62 -31.97
N TYR A 51 26.88 14.71 -30.68
CA TYR A 51 26.72 15.98 -29.95
C TYR A 51 27.95 16.36 -29.13
N SER A 52 29.04 15.59 -29.19
CA SER A 52 30.30 16.03 -28.59
C SER A 52 30.74 17.36 -29.22
N VAL A 53 31.40 18.21 -28.44
CA VAL A 53 31.90 19.51 -28.95
C VAL A 53 32.80 19.29 -30.18
N ASP A 54 33.64 18.27 -30.17
CA ASP A 54 34.53 17.97 -31.29
C ASP A 54 33.76 17.52 -32.54
N ASN A 55 32.73 16.68 -32.37
CA ASN A 55 31.95 16.16 -33.50
C ASN A 55 31.07 17.24 -34.12
N MET A 56 30.44 18.06 -33.28
CA MET A 56 29.70 19.21 -33.75
C MET A 56 30.63 20.24 -34.41
N GLN A 57 31.83 20.48 -33.88
CA GLN A 57 32.81 21.37 -34.52
C GLN A 57 33.20 20.86 -35.91
N ARG A 58 33.46 19.55 -36.06
CA ARG A 58 33.70 18.92 -37.36
C ARG A 58 32.50 19.10 -38.31
N ALA A 59 31.27 19.00 -37.81
CA ALA A 59 30.08 19.21 -38.61
C ALA A 59 29.94 20.67 -39.07
N PHE A 60 30.14 21.66 -38.20
CA PHE A 60 30.14 23.08 -38.57
C PHE A 60 31.19 23.40 -39.63
N SER A 61 32.43 22.90 -39.46
CA SER A 61 33.49 23.09 -40.45
C SER A 61 33.15 22.48 -41.80
N ARG A 62 32.56 21.27 -41.83
CA ARG A 62 32.12 20.63 -43.08
C ARG A 62 30.96 21.38 -43.75
N TYR A 63 30.03 21.91 -42.95
CA TYR A 63 28.92 22.71 -43.46
C TYR A 63 29.42 24.00 -44.12
N ASN A 64 30.28 24.75 -43.43
CA ASN A 64 30.88 25.99 -43.95
C ASN A 64 31.70 25.76 -45.24
N GLN A 65 32.33 24.58 -45.38
CA GLN A 65 33.02 24.21 -46.63
C GLN A 65 32.08 23.91 -47.80
N LYS A 66 30.87 23.41 -47.51
CA LYS A 66 29.91 22.93 -48.53
C LYS A 66 28.88 23.98 -48.93
N VAL A 67 28.58 24.94 -48.06
CA VAL A 67 27.52 25.95 -48.28
C VAL A 67 28.17 27.32 -48.52
N PRO A 68 28.07 27.87 -49.74
CA PRO A 68 28.54 29.23 -50.02
C PRO A 68 27.82 30.28 -49.14
N ASN A 69 28.58 31.25 -48.60
CA ASN A 69 28.08 32.27 -47.67
C ASN A 69 27.37 31.67 -46.45
N SER A 70 28.01 30.71 -45.78
CA SER A 70 27.41 30.04 -44.65
C SER A 70 27.08 31.05 -43.54
N PRO A 71 25.87 30.99 -42.94
CA PRO A 71 25.51 31.84 -41.81
C PRO A 71 26.39 31.60 -40.57
N TYR A 72 27.20 30.54 -40.58
CA TYR A 72 28.09 30.15 -39.48
C TYR A 72 29.57 30.38 -39.76
N ASP A 73 29.94 31.05 -40.86
CA ASP A 73 31.35 31.31 -41.20
C ASP A 73 32.09 32.13 -40.12
N ASN A 74 31.36 33.02 -39.43
CA ASN A 74 31.89 33.83 -38.33
C ASN A 74 31.94 33.08 -36.98
N ARG A 75 31.66 31.77 -36.95
CA ARG A 75 31.69 30.93 -35.74
C ARG A 75 32.80 29.87 -35.84
N PRO A 76 34.08 30.27 -35.73
CA PRO A 76 35.20 29.34 -35.89
C PRO A 76 35.30 28.31 -34.77
N THR A 77 34.72 28.59 -33.59
CA THR A 77 34.78 27.69 -32.43
C THR A 77 33.44 27.64 -31.72
N ILE A 78 32.92 26.42 -31.53
CA ILE A 78 31.74 26.18 -30.70
C ILE A 78 32.14 25.88 -29.26
N GLN A 79 31.32 26.33 -28.30
CA GLN A 79 31.54 26.13 -26.87
C GLN A 79 30.54 25.14 -26.30
N ALA A 80 30.94 24.37 -25.30
CA ALA A 80 30.04 23.44 -24.62
C ALA A 80 28.81 24.17 -24.07
N THR A 81 27.63 23.62 -24.34
CA THR A 81 26.36 24.12 -23.80
C THR A 81 25.85 23.24 -22.66
N HIS A 82 26.19 21.95 -22.70
CA HIS A 82 25.76 20.95 -21.73
C HIS A 82 26.91 19.99 -21.38
N GLN A 83 26.73 19.21 -20.33
CA GLN A 83 27.62 18.16 -19.88
C GLN A 83 26.84 16.85 -19.77
N TYR A 84 27.35 15.79 -20.39
CA TYR A 84 26.91 14.43 -20.12
C TYR A 84 27.60 13.95 -18.85
N ILE A 85 26.81 13.57 -17.83
CA ILE A 85 27.33 13.21 -16.51
C ILE A 85 26.86 11.82 -16.08
N ARG A 86 27.68 11.20 -15.23
CA ARG A 86 27.36 10.01 -14.45
C ARG A 86 27.34 10.39 -12.97
N ILE A 87 26.22 10.19 -12.31
CA ILE A 87 26.06 10.40 -10.87
C ILE A 87 26.24 9.05 -10.18
N ASN A 88 27.10 9.00 -9.16
CA ASN A 88 27.49 7.76 -8.47
C ASN A 88 27.02 7.82 -7.01
N PRO A 89 25.72 7.60 -6.71
CA PRO A 89 25.25 7.60 -5.34
C PRO A 89 26.05 6.58 -4.50
N THR A 90 26.15 6.80 -3.19
CA THR A 90 26.89 5.89 -2.29
C THR A 90 26.20 5.70 -0.94
N ASN A 91 25.11 6.42 -0.71
CA ASN A 91 24.36 6.40 0.55
C ASN A 91 22.92 6.88 0.34
N GLN A 92 22.11 6.70 1.37
CA GLN A 92 20.68 7.05 1.36
C GLN A 92 20.41 8.56 1.19
N PHE A 93 21.36 9.41 1.59
CA PHE A 93 21.24 10.85 1.41
C PHE A 93 21.33 11.24 -0.08
N HIS A 94 22.29 10.67 -0.83
CA HIS A 94 22.41 10.88 -2.29
C HIS A 94 21.14 10.44 -3.02
N LEU A 95 20.61 9.30 -2.61
CA LEU A 95 19.36 8.73 -3.09
C LEU A 95 18.14 9.66 -2.92
N ASN A 96 18.10 10.44 -1.84
CA ASN A 96 17.05 11.45 -1.64
C ASN A 96 17.29 12.69 -2.51
N LEU A 97 18.54 13.12 -2.69
CA LEU A 97 18.89 14.23 -3.58
C LEU A 97 18.52 13.94 -5.05
N LEU A 98 18.74 12.71 -5.50
CA LEU A 98 18.35 12.26 -6.85
C LEU A 98 16.86 12.44 -7.15
N LYS A 99 15.98 12.25 -6.14
CA LYS A 99 14.54 12.46 -6.31
C LYS A 99 14.21 13.91 -6.65
N ASN A 100 14.90 14.86 -6.01
CA ASN A 100 14.69 16.29 -6.25
C ASN A 100 15.34 16.74 -7.56
N LEU A 101 16.42 16.08 -7.98
CA LEU A 101 17.10 16.36 -9.24
C LEU A 101 16.31 15.86 -10.46
N ASP A 102 15.62 14.73 -10.35
CA ASP A 102 14.85 14.14 -11.45
C ASP A 102 13.61 14.97 -11.81
N GLY A 103 13.66 15.64 -12.96
CA GLY A 103 12.65 16.60 -13.41
C GLY A 103 12.94 18.04 -13.02
N ALA A 104 14.11 18.34 -12.43
CA ALA A 104 14.56 19.70 -12.20
C ALA A 104 14.75 20.47 -13.53
N ASN A 105 14.85 21.80 -13.42
CA ASN A 105 14.93 22.72 -14.57
C ASN A 105 13.74 22.53 -15.53
N ASN A 106 12.52 22.64 -15.00
CA ASN A 106 11.26 22.50 -15.77
C ASN A 106 11.15 21.19 -16.56
N GLY A 107 11.67 20.08 -16.00
CA GLY A 107 11.61 18.76 -16.65
C GLY A 107 12.74 18.49 -17.64
N ASP A 108 13.72 19.40 -17.77
CA ASP A 108 14.88 19.22 -18.65
C ASP A 108 15.86 18.17 -18.14
N ILE A 109 16.00 18.02 -16.83
CA ILE A 109 16.89 17.03 -16.22
C ILE A 109 16.13 15.72 -16.09
N VAL A 110 16.50 14.74 -16.93
CA VAL A 110 15.88 13.41 -16.96
C VAL A 110 16.91 12.37 -16.58
N LEU A 111 16.73 11.73 -15.43
CA LEU A 111 17.60 10.64 -15.02
C LEU A 111 17.28 9.36 -15.81
N GLN A 112 18.34 8.70 -16.26
CA GLN A 112 18.30 7.40 -16.93
C GLN A 112 19.14 6.39 -16.13
N ASP A 113 18.71 5.15 -16.14
CA ASP A 113 19.34 4.04 -15.42
C ASP A 113 20.49 3.40 -16.21
N HIS A 114 20.63 3.75 -17.49
CA HIS A 114 21.65 3.25 -18.39
C HIS A 114 22.44 4.39 -19.07
N PRO A 115 23.68 4.12 -19.53
CA PRO A 115 24.44 5.07 -20.35
C PRO A 115 23.69 5.49 -21.63
N LEU A 116 23.84 6.75 -22.04
CA LEU A 116 23.14 7.36 -23.18
C LEU A 116 23.93 7.24 -24.49
N ASP A 117 25.17 6.79 -24.41
CA ASP A 117 26.14 6.68 -25.51
C ASP A 117 26.29 5.22 -26.01
N ARG A 118 25.26 4.40 -25.82
CA ARG A 118 25.24 2.98 -26.16
C ARG A 118 24.03 2.65 -27.03
N GLU A 119 24.20 1.67 -27.90
CA GLU A 119 23.07 1.05 -28.60
C GLU A 119 22.17 0.32 -27.60
N ILE A 120 20.86 0.36 -27.81
CA ILE A 120 19.88 -0.43 -27.04
C ILE A 120 19.42 -1.58 -27.94
N ASN A 121 20.01 -2.77 -27.72
CA ASN A 121 19.71 -3.98 -28.48
C ASN A 121 18.33 -4.52 -28.14
N SER A 122 17.92 -4.40 -26.87
CA SER A 122 16.61 -4.80 -26.40
C SER A 122 16.12 -3.86 -25.30
N ASP A 123 14.86 -3.44 -25.42
CA ASP A 123 14.19 -2.68 -24.37
C ASP A 123 13.78 -3.60 -23.21
N GLY A 124 13.90 -3.09 -22.00
CA GLY A 124 13.58 -3.79 -20.77
C GLY A 124 13.09 -2.83 -19.69
N ASP A 125 12.90 -3.38 -18.51
CA ASP A 125 12.33 -2.76 -17.31
C ASP A 125 13.46 -2.24 -16.41
N TYR A 126 14.67 -2.79 -16.58
CA TYR A 126 15.83 -2.47 -15.77
C TYR A 126 17.15 -2.67 -16.52
N TYR A 127 18.13 -1.82 -16.22
CA TYR A 127 19.50 -2.01 -16.74
C TYR A 127 20.38 -2.85 -15.80
N VAL A 128 20.44 -2.49 -14.52
CA VAL A 128 21.19 -3.22 -13.48
C VAL A 128 20.19 -3.87 -12.54
N MET A 129 20.28 -5.19 -12.36
CA MET A 129 19.58 -5.89 -11.28
C MET A 129 20.45 -5.81 -10.02
N PRO A 130 20.03 -5.10 -8.96
CA PRO A 130 20.76 -5.07 -7.71
C PRO A 130 20.78 -6.46 -7.07
N HIS A 131 21.94 -6.98 -6.67
CA HIS A 131 22.04 -8.28 -6.01
C HIS A 131 21.89 -8.16 -4.49
N ASP A 132 22.29 -7.03 -3.92
CA ASP A 132 22.17 -6.72 -2.49
C ASP A 132 22.07 -5.20 -2.21
N GLU A 133 22.03 -4.82 -0.93
CA GLU A 133 21.88 -3.41 -0.50
C GLU A 133 23.04 -2.50 -0.95
N THR A 134 24.23 -3.05 -1.20
CA THR A 134 25.37 -2.27 -1.70
C THR A 134 25.21 -1.92 -3.18
N ASP A 135 24.46 -2.72 -3.93
CA ASP A 135 24.11 -2.47 -5.34
C ASP A 135 22.95 -1.47 -5.52
N LEU A 136 22.28 -1.03 -4.44
CA LEU A 136 21.20 -0.04 -4.49
C LEU A 136 21.65 1.34 -4.96
N PHE A 137 22.96 1.59 -4.93
CA PHE A 137 23.57 2.85 -5.30
C PHE A 137 24.21 2.78 -6.70
N TYR A 138 23.56 2.09 -7.63
CA TYR A 138 24.04 2.01 -9.00
C TYR A 138 24.06 3.40 -9.68
N PRO A 139 24.99 3.62 -10.64
CA PRO A 139 25.11 4.90 -11.31
C PRO A 139 23.85 5.29 -12.09
N VAL A 140 23.54 6.59 -12.10
CA VAL A 140 22.50 7.17 -12.95
C VAL A 140 23.09 8.20 -13.89
N TYR A 141 22.51 8.32 -15.07
CA TYR A 141 23.05 9.12 -16.17
C TYR A 141 22.09 10.23 -16.55
N THR A 142 22.62 11.42 -16.86
CA THR A 142 21.81 12.55 -17.31
C THR A 142 22.67 13.57 -18.05
N VAL A 143 22.02 14.55 -18.67
CA VAL A 143 22.64 15.74 -19.25
C VAL A 143 22.23 16.95 -18.44
N ILE A 144 23.17 17.85 -18.16
CA ILE A 144 22.94 19.11 -17.44
C ILE A 144 23.51 20.30 -18.23
N PRO A 145 22.91 21.50 -18.15
CA PRO A 145 23.52 22.71 -18.71
C PRO A 145 24.89 23.01 -18.10
N VAL A 146 25.80 23.63 -18.87
CA VAL A 146 27.03 24.17 -18.30
C VAL A 146 26.68 25.24 -17.27
N GLY A 147 27.32 25.17 -16.09
CA GLY A 147 27.04 26.07 -14.97
C GLY A 147 25.83 25.67 -14.11
N PHE A 148 25.20 24.52 -14.37
CA PHE A 148 24.13 24.01 -13.50
C PHE A 148 24.65 23.72 -12.08
N ASN A 149 23.96 24.26 -11.07
CA ASN A 149 24.30 24.07 -9.66
C ASN A 149 23.81 22.69 -9.18
N MET A 150 24.72 21.71 -9.17
CA MET A 150 24.43 20.38 -8.66
C MET A 150 24.12 20.39 -7.15
N PRO A 151 23.21 19.52 -6.66
CA PRO A 151 22.95 19.39 -5.24
C PRO A 151 24.22 19.12 -4.43
N THR A 152 24.46 19.90 -3.38
CA THR A 152 25.66 19.79 -2.54
C THR A 152 25.82 18.38 -1.99
N GLY A 153 27.01 17.81 -2.15
CA GLY A 153 27.35 16.48 -1.65
C GLY A 153 26.95 15.31 -2.57
N LEU A 154 26.32 15.57 -3.73
CA LEU A 154 26.00 14.52 -4.69
C LEU A 154 27.21 14.26 -5.62
N PRO A 155 27.91 13.12 -5.52
CA PRO A 155 29.09 12.82 -6.35
C PRO A 155 28.69 12.53 -7.81
N TYR A 156 29.38 13.17 -8.75
CA TYR A 156 29.21 12.95 -10.18
C TYR A 156 30.53 13.11 -10.94
N GLU A 157 30.54 12.57 -12.14
CA GLU A 157 31.65 12.65 -13.09
C GLU A 157 31.13 13.19 -14.42
N VAL A 158 31.87 14.14 -15.02
CA VAL A 158 31.60 14.61 -16.37
C VAL A 158 32.21 13.62 -17.36
N LEU A 159 31.36 12.92 -18.09
CA LEU A 159 31.76 11.94 -19.09
C LEU A 159 32.15 12.62 -20.41
N GLU A 160 31.40 13.67 -20.81
CA GLU A 160 31.64 14.37 -22.07
C GLU A 160 31.03 15.78 -22.07
N LYS A 161 31.68 16.72 -22.76
CA LYS A 161 31.13 18.06 -23.03
C LYS A 161 30.31 18.03 -24.31
N LEU A 162 29.08 18.54 -24.25
CA LEU A 162 28.12 18.49 -25.34
C LEU A 162 27.78 19.87 -25.89
N TYR A 163 27.49 19.92 -27.19
CA TYR A 163 26.85 21.04 -27.86
C TYR A 163 25.42 20.68 -28.25
N ARG A 164 24.45 21.48 -27.81
CA ARG A 164 23.03 21.33 -28.15
C ARG A 164 22.71 22.27 -29.32
N PRO A 165 22.47 21.76 -30.54
CA PRO A 165 22.22 22.60 -31.70
C PRO A 165 20.88 23.34 -31.59
N THR A 166 20.83 24.60 -32.02
CA THR A 166 19.58 25.37 -32.11
C THR A 166 18.65 24.84 -33.21
N ASP A 167 17.44 25.38 -33.31
CA ASP A 167 16.50 25.01 -34.39
C ASP A 167 17.01 25.45 -35.77
N GLU A 168 17.83 26.50 -35.83
CA GLU A 168 18.44 27.01 -37.06
C GLU A 168 19.64 26.15 -37.50
N GLU A 169 20.40 25.56 -36.57
CA GLU A 169 21.61 24.76 -36.82
C GLU A 169 21.31 23.31 -37.27
N TYR A 170 20.17 23.18 -37.92
CA TYR A 170 19.55 21.93 -38.30
C TYR A 170 20.39 21.09 -39.28
N ASP A 171 20.94 21.70 -40.33
CA ASP A 171 21.73 20.98 -41.33
C ASP A 171 23.05 20.49 -40.74
N VAL A 172 23.63 21.28 -39.82
CA VAL A 172 24.85 20.92 -39.09
C VAL A 172 24.60 19.72 -38.16
N GLU A 173 23.50 19.73 -37.39
CA GLU A 173 23.11 18.59 -36.55
C GLU A 173 22.94 17.31 -37.40
N SER A 174 22.36 17.45 -38.59
CA SER A 174 22.19 16.37 -39.57
C SER A 174 23.51 15.72 -39.94
N MET A 175 24.49 16.55 -40.32
CA MET A 175 25.83 16.10 -40.71
C MET A 175 26.56 15.42 -39.56
N ALA A 176 26.36 15.88 -38.32
CA ALA A 176 26.94 15.25 -37.15
C ALA A 176 26.34 13.86 -36.88
N LEU A 177 25.01 13.72 -36.97
CA LEU A 177 24.30 12.44 -36.80
C LEU A 177 24.74 11.42 -37.85
N GLU A 178 24.80 11.82 -39.12
CA GLU A 178 25.24 10.97 -40.22
C GLU A 178 26.70 10.52 -40.03
N ALA A 179 27.60 11.45 -39.70
CA ALA A 179 29.00 11.15 -39.47
C ALA A 179 29.23 10.18 -38.31
N ALA A 180 28.37 10.23 -37.28
CA ALA A 180 28.40 9.32 -36.14
C ALA A 180 27.66 7.99 -36.40
N GLY A 181 27.06 7.79 -37.57
CA GLY A 181 26.32 6.59 -37.92
C GLY A 181 24.95 6.45 -37.21
N TRP A 182 24.38 7.55 -36.72
CA TRP A 182 23.06 7.53 -36.08
C TRP A 182 21.97 7.56 -37.15
N GLU A 183 21.25 6.44 -37.33
CA GLU A 183 20.18 6.33 -38.32
C GLU A 183 19.16 7.48 -38.22
N ASN A 184 19.02 8.24 -39.31
CA ASN A 184 17.91 9.14 -39.51
C ASN A 184 16.87 8.44 -40.38
N GLU A 185 15.60 8.68 -40.07
CA GLU A 185 14.45 8.02 -40.73
C GLU A 185 14.46 8.20 -42.25
N ASP A 186 14.99 9.33 -42.71
CA ASP A 186 15.18 9.67 -44.12
C ASP A 186 16.65 10.07 -44.35
N SER A 187 17.60 9.15 -44.18
CA SER A 187 18.91 9.36 -44.81
C SER A 187 18.68 9.36 -46.32
N CYS A 188 18.93 10.49 -46.99
CA CYS A 188 19.05 10.56 -48.44
C CYS A 188 19.90 9.35 -48.90
N LYS A 189 19.27 8.35 -49.54
CA LYS A 189 19.98 7.14 -49.96
C LYS A 189 20.94 7.53 -51.08
N GLY A 190 22.23 7.58 -50.74
CA GLY A 190 23.32 7.85 -51.68
C GLY A 190 23.68 9.33 -51.76
N SER A 191 24.80 9.68 -51.13
CA SER A 191 25.81 10.69 -51.53
C SER A 191 25.39 12.01 -52.22
N VAL A 192 24.14 12.46 -52.14
CA VAL A 192 23.66 13.72 -52.71
C VAL A 192 23.07 14.57 -51.60
N ILE A 193 23.65 15.77 -51.45
CA ILE A 193 23.41 16.77 -50.41
C ILE A 193 22.10 17.54 -50.69
N ILE A 194 21.15 16.99 -51.45
CA ILE A 194 19.88 17.67 -51.75
C ILE A 194 18.81 16.60 -51.79
N CYS A 195 17.93 16.56 -50.78
CA CYS A 195 16.71 15.77 -50.86
C CYS A 195 15.64 16.68 -51.50
N GLU A 196 15.05 16.27 -52.63
CA GLU A 196 13.86 16.94 -53.15
C GLU A 196 12.72 16.76 -52.13
N ASP A 197 12.02 17.86 -51.82
CA ASP A 197 10.89 17.88 -50.88
C ASP A 197 9.70 17.22 -51.59
N ASP A 198 9.66 15.88 -51.58
CA ASP A 198 8.52 15.13 -52.12
C ASP A 198 7.27 15.52 -51.34
N GLY A 199 6.37 16.21 -52.04
CA GLY A 199 5.28 16.98 -51.47
C GLY A 199 4.41 16.19 -50.49
N ILE A 200 4.56 16.50 -49.21
CA ILE A 200 3.50 16.30 -48.23
C ILE A 200 2.56 17.49 -48.37
N THR A 201 1.40 17.26 -48.97
CA THR A 201 0.26 18.20 -48.91
C THR A 201 0.02 18.58 -47.44
N PRO A 202 0.01 19.88 -47.09
CA PRO A 202 -0.29 20.30 -45.73
C PRO A 202 -1.71 19.84 -45.39
N SER A 203 -1.83 18.97 -44.38
CA SER A 203 -3.10 18.84 -43.67
C SER A 203 -3.32 20.17 -42.95
N ASN A 204 -4.33 20.91 -43.39
CA ASN A 204 -4.72 22.20 -42.85
C ASN A 204 -5.07 22.10 -41.36
N THR A 205 -4.14 22.41 -40.46
CA THR A 205 -4.47 22.80 -39.07
C THR A 205 -3.54 23.84 -38.45
N ASP A 206 -2.53 24.37 -39.15
CA ASP A 206 -1.72 25.46 -38.61
C ASP A 206 -2.29 26.82 -39.09
N GLU A 207 -3.14 27.41 -38.25
CA GLU A 207 -3.54 28.82 -38.39
C GLU A 207 -2.31 29.74 -38.27
N GLY A 208 -2.13 30.61 -39.27
CA GLY A 208 -1.37 31.85 -39.10
C GLY A 208 0.08 31.86 -39.61
N ALA A 209 0.33 31.47 -40.86
CA ALA A 209 1.50 31.98 -41.59
C ALA A 209 1.09 32.41 -42.99
N THR A 210 1.01 33.73 -43.17
CA THR A 210 0.79 34.40 -44.45
C THR A 210 1.83 33.93 -45.49
N LEU A 211 1.33 33.36 -46.58
CA LEU A 211 2.10 33.02 -47.78
C LEU A 211 2.63 34.31 -48.43
N GLN A 212 3.86 34.71 -48.11
CA GLN A 212 4.65 35.53 -49.01
C GLN A 212 5.45 34.62 -49.94
N ASN A 213 5.07 34.63 -51.21
CA ASN A 213 5.82 34.07 -52.33
C ASN A 213 7.21 34.74 -52.40
N ASN A 214 8.23 34.10 -51.83
CA ASN A 214 9.62 34.42 -52.13
C ASN A 214 10.19 33.33 -53.03
N THR A 215 10.46 33.72 -54.28
CA THR A 215 11.24 33.03 -55.31
C THR A 215 12.71 32.93 -54.90
N ALA A 216 12.97 32.12 -53.88
CA ALA A 216 14.27 31.49 -53.63
C ALA A 216 13.95 30.11 -53.05
N ALA A 217 13.90 29.09 -53.92
CA ALA A 217 13.86 27.71 -53.49
C ALA A 217 15.10 27.46 -52.63
N SER A 218 14.95 27.52 -51.30
CA SER A 218 16.01 27.10 -50.38
C SER A 218 16.24 25.63 -50.64
N GLN A 219 17.34 25.30 -51.32
CA GLN A 219 17.83 23.93 -51.48
C GLN A 219 18.01 23.36 -50.07
N ARG A 220 17.16 22.42 -49.68
CA ARG A 220 17.17 21.82 -48.34
C ARG A 220 17.60 20.37 -48.43
N ILE A 221 18.41 19.97 -47.45
CA ILE A 221 19.21 18.75 -47.55
C ILE A 221 18.53 17.59 -46.79
N PHE A 222 17.62 17.86 -45.84
CA PHE A 222 17.06 16.84 -44.95
C PHE A 222 15.64 17.21 -44.43
N SER A 223 14.92 16.27 -43.78
CA SER A 223 13.60 16.46 -43.10
C SER A 223 13.60 17.20 -41.72
N ARG A 224 12.82 18.28 -41.57
CA ARG A 224 12.77 19.15 -40.35
C ARG A 224 12.52 18.40 -39.04
N ARG A 225 12.98 18.98 -37.92
CA ARG A 225 12.56 18.54 -36.57
C ARG A 225 11.03 18.49 -36.49
N TYR A 226 10.48 17.44 -35.89
CA TYR A 226 9.03 17.32 -35.62
C TYR A 226 8.80 17.32 -34.12
N ARG A 227 7.59 17.63 -33.67
CA ARG A 227 7.22 17.56 -32.25
C ARG A 227 6.52 16.23 -31.99
N PRO A 228 7.19 15.26 -31.31
CA PRO A 228 6.58 13.98 -31.02
C PRO A 228 5.33 14.16 -30.16
N HIS A 229 4.22 13.64 -30.63
CA HIS A 229 2.98 13.53 -29.88
C HIS A 229 2.29 12.21 -30.20
N GLY A 230 1.33 11.81 -29.38
CA GLY A 230 0.60 10.57 -29.56
C GLY A 230 -0.33 10.29 -28.40
N TYR A 231 -0.90 9.10 -28.37
CA TYR A 231 -1.84 8.68 -27.35
C TYR A 231 -1.35 7.40 -26.66
N VAL A 232 -1.57 7.30 -25.36
CA VAL A 232 -1.40 6.05 -24.60
C VAL A 232 -2.76 5.65 -24.05
N MET A 233 -3.23 4.50 -24.49
CA MET A 233 -4.50 3.94 -24.10
C MET A 233 -4.26 2.59 -23.41
N ILE A 234 -5.12 2.21 -22.49
CA ILE A 234 -5.08 0.94 -21.78
C ILE A 234 -6.41 0.21 -21.93
N GLU A 235 -6.34 -1.11 -22.14
CA GLU A 235 -7.52 -1.94 -22.29
C GLU A 235 -8.28 -2.02 -20.96
N ASN A 236 -9.54 -1.60 -20.99
CA ASN A 236 -10.52 -1.88 -19.97
C ASN A 236 -11.21 -3.21 -20.33
N THR A 237 -10.83 -4.27 -19.62
CA THR A 237 -11.27 -5.66 -19.85
C THR A 237 -12.77 -5.89 -19.65
N GLU A 238 -13.47 -4.90 -19.10
CA GLU A 238 -14.90 -4.96 -18.82
C GLU A 238 -15.72 -4.34 -19.98
N VAL A 239 -15.22 -3.27 -20.62
CA VAL A 239 -15.77 -2.74 -21.89
C VAL A 239 -15.63 -3.75 -23.04
N ALA A 240 -14.66 -4.66 -22.93
CA ALA A 240 -14.45 -5.77 -23.85
C ALA A 240 -15.65 -6.74 -24.01
N GLN A 241 -16.64 -6.66 -23.12
CA GLN A 241 -17.76 -7.59 -23.01
C GLN A 241 -19.14 -6.95 -23.23
N THR A 242 -19.21 -5.63 -23.33
CA THR A 242 -20.35 -4.96 -23.96
C THR A 242 -20.05 -4.90 -25.45
N ASN A 243 -21.03 -4.93 -26.35
CA ASN A 243 -20.79 -4.80 -27.81
C ASN A 243 -20.27 -3.40 -28.23
N SER A 244 -19.51 -2.74 -27.34
CA SER A 244 -18.82 -1.48 -27.55
C SER A 244 -17.57 -1.74 -28.39
N SER A 245 -17.48 -1.03 -29.52
CA SER A 245 -16.39 -1.18 -30.49
C SER A 245 -15.02 -0.70 -29.99
N ASN A 246 -14.94 -0.04 -28.83
CA ASN A 246 -13.69 0.47 -28.28
C ASN A 246 -13.46 0.03 -26.82
N LYS A 247 -12.56 -0.93 -26.63
CA LYS A 247 -12.18 -1.51 -25.32
C LYS A 247 -11.12 -0.70 -24.58
N MET A 248 -10.70 0.43 -25.16
CA MET A 248 -9.55 1.20 -24.69
C MET A 248 -10.02 2.44 -23.92
N GLU A 249 -9.46 2.67 -22.75
CA GLU A 249 -9.56 3.90 -21.99
C GLU A 249 -8.22 4.66 -21.99
N PRO A 250 -8.20 5.99 -21.83
CA PRO A 250 -6.96 6.74 -21.80
C PRO A 250 -6.12 6.40 -20.56
N LEU A 251 -4.81 6.27 -20.71
CA LEU A 251 -3.88 6.26 -19.56
C LEU A 251 -3.69 7.72 -19.11
N ARG A 252 -4.33 8.11 -18.02
CA ARG A 252 -4.46 9.53 -17.62
C ARG A 252 -3.31 9.98 -16.73
N GLN A 253 -2.81 11.21 -16.92
CA GLN A 253 -1.83 11.85 -16.02
C GLN A 253 -0.54 11.05 -15.79
N ALA A 254 -0.19 10.14 -16.70
CA ALA A 254 1.01 9.32 -16.60
C ALA A 254 2.23 10.16 -16.99
N LYS A 255 3.29 10.13 -16.17
CA LYS A 255 4.55 10.78 -16.49
C LYS A 255 5.27 10.01 -17.60
N ILE A 256 5.53 10.71 -18.70
CA ILE A 256 6.19 10.19 -19.89
C ILE A 256 7.57 10.83 -20.02
N SER A 257 8.59 10.03 -20.30
CA SER A 257 9.87 10.55 -20.81
C SER A 257 9.94 10.35 -22.31
N ILE A 258 10.36 11.40 -23.01
CA ILE A 258 10.50 11.44 -24.45
C ILE A 258 11.94 11.82 -24.75
N GLY A 259 12.62 11.08 -25.63
CA GLY A 259 13.97 11.47 -26.00
C GLY A 259 14.66 10.61 -27.04
N ARG A 260 15.78 11.13 -27.55
CA ARG A 260 16.72 10.46 -28.44
C ARG A 260 18.13 10.74 -27.96
N GLY A 261 18.91 9.69 -27.74
CA GLY A 261 20.30 9.81 -27.29
C GLY A 261 20.42 10.55 -25.97
N PHE A 262 21.10 11.70 -26.02
CA PHE A 262 21.39 12.56 -24.87
C PHE A 262 20.24 13.51 -24.52
N TRP A 263 19.30 13.72 -25.44
CA TRP A 263 18.28 14.74 -25.30
C TRP A 263 16.96 14.09 -24.87
N TRP A 264 16.64 14.20 -23.58
CA TRP A 264 15.38 13.73 -23.00
C TRP A 264 14.60 14.88 -22.36
N GLN A 265 13.29 14.68 -22.20
CA GLN A 265 12.35 15.58 -21.53
C GLN A 265 11.27 14.77 -20.84
N TYR A 266 10.68 15.35 -19.80
CA TYR A 266 9.41 14.87 -19.26
C TYR A 266 8.21 15.59 -19.87
N THR A 267 7.12 14.85 -20.03
CA THR A 267 5.77 15.36 -20.28
C THR A 267 4.79 14.46 -19.54
N HIS A 268 3.49 14.74 -19.66
CA HIS A 268 2.45 13.90 -19.09
C HIS A 268 1.38 13.59 -20.14
N THR A 269 0.69 12.48 -19.98
CA THR A 269 -0.57 12.27 -20.69
C THR A 269 -1.66 13.15 -20.06
N ASP A 270 -2.53 13.72 -20.89
CA ASP A 270 -3.73 14.42 -20.43
C ASP A 270 -4.87 13.44 -20.08
N ASN A 271 -6.08 13.97 -19.83
CA ASN A 271 -7.25 13.14 -19.53
C ASN A 271 -7.74 12.29 -20.73
N ASN A 272 -7.27 12.57 -21.94
CA ASN A 272 -7.54 11.81 -23.16
C ASN A 272 -6.40 10.85 -23.51
N GLY A 273 -5.39 10.72 -22.64
CA GLY A 273 -4.21 9.87 -22.89
C GLY A 273 -3.23 10.48 -23.89
N HIS A 274 -3.46 11.71 -24.34
CA HIS A 274 -2.61 12.41 -25.28
C HIS A 274 -1.36 12.94 -24.57
N PHE A 275 -0.19 12.72 -25.15
CA PHE A 275 1.05 13.37 -24.73
C PHE A 275 1.64 14.16 -25.89
N GLU A 276 2.29 15.26 -25.56
CA GLU A 276 3.07 16.05 -26.50
C GLU A 276 4.43 16.39 -25.91
N SER A 277 5.46 16.29 -26.73
CA SER A 277 6.81 16.64 -26.35
C SER A 277 6.97 18.16 -26.18
N PRO A 278 7.62 18.64 -25.10
CA PRO A 278 7.95 20.05 -24.92
C PRO A 278 8.94 20.59 -25.97
N LYS A 279 9.71 19.71 -26.62
CA LYS A 279 10.67 20.09 -27.67
C LYS A 279 10.51 19.29 -28.95
N LYS A 280 11.04 19.84 -30.04
CA LYS A 280 11.13 19.13 -31.33
C LYS A 280 12.36 18.23 -31.36
N TYR A 281 12.27 17.13 -32.10
CA TYR A 281 13.28 16.10 -32.24
C TYR A 281 13.47 15.69 -33.70
N ARG A 282 14.51 14.88 -33.95
CA ARG A 282 14.80 14.27 -35.26
C ARG A 282 14.89 12.77 -35.15
N GLY A 283 14.51 12.07 -36.22
CA GLY A 283 14.59 10.62 -36.34
C GLY A 283 13.75 9.88 -35.30
N LYS A 284 14.24 8.70 -34.89
CA LYS A 284 13.56 7.79 -33.96
C LYS A 284 13.61 8.34 -32.53
N VAL A 285 12.46 8.68 -31.97
CA VAL A 285 12.29 9.19 -30.61
C VAL A 285 11.65 8.12 -29.75
N ARG A 286 12.27 7.79 -28.62
CA ARG A 286 11.76 6.80 -27.67
C ARG A 286 10.79 7.45 -26.69
N ILE A 287 9.66 6.80 -26.47
CA ILE A 287 8.61 7.18 -25.51
C ILE A 287 8.58 6.11 -24.42
N ARG A 288 8.73 6.53 -23.16
CA ARG A 288 8.70 5.62 -22.00
C ARG A 288 7.75 6.12 -20.92
N ALA A 289 6.98 5.22 -20.31
CA ALA A 289 6.27 5.49 -19.07
C ALA A 289 7.27 5.44 -17.92
N LYS A 290 7.21 6.41 -17.00
CA LYS A 290 8.06 6.42 -15.81
C LYS A 290 7.39 5.83 -14.57
N TRP A 291 6.07 5.61 -14.61
CA TRP A 291 5.27 5.07 -13.48
C TRP A 291 5.57 5.79 -12.16
N ARG A 292 5.88 7.08 -12.26
CA ARG A 292 6.26 8.00 -11.19
C ARG A 292 5.58 9.32 -11.48
N SER A 293 4.41 9.55 -10.90
CA SER A 293 3.66 10.80 -11.04
C SER A 293 3.63 11.59 -9.72
N ASN A 294 2.93 12.72 -9.72
CA ASN A 294 2.53 13.42 -8.51
C ASN A 294 1.60 12.58 -7.61
N ILE A 295 0.89 11.59 -8.17
CA ILE A 295 -0.02 10.70 -7.43
C ILE A 295 0.77 9.56 -6.79
N ALA A 296 1.51 8.78 -7.59
CA ALA A 296 2.18 7.59 -7.10
C ALA A 296 3.42 7.19 -7.92
N THR A 297 4.31 6.45 -7.26
CA THR A 297 5.34 5.60 -7.87
C THR A 297 4.87 4.16 -7.82
N ILE A 298 4.63 3.54 -8.97
CA ILE A 298 4.08 2.17 -9.07
C ILE A 298 5.20 1.20 -9.44
N ARG A 299 5.39 0.19 -8.59
CA ARG A 299 6.46 -0.81 -8.71
C ARG A 299 5.83 -2.19 -8.78
N LYS A 300 6.30 -3.02 -9.69
CA LYS A 300 5.78 -4.36 -9.94
C LYS A 300 6.83 -5.46 -9.80
N SER A 301 8.10 -5.10 -9.93
CA SER A 301 9.19 -6.08 -9.94
C SER A 301 10.15 -5.87 -8.78
N TRP A 302 10.84 -6.95 -8.41
CA TRP A 302 11.90 -6.92 -7.42
C TRP A 302 13.00 -5.91 -7.76
N ASN A 303 13.36 -5.82 -9.04
CA ASN A 303 14.27 -4.80 -9.51
C ASN A 303 13.72 -3.39 -9.25
N GLU A 304 12.45 -3.14 -9.56
CA GLU A 304 11.85 -1.83 -9.34
C GLU A 304 11.75 -1.49 -7.86
N MET A 305 11.55 -2.47 -6.98
CA MET A 305 11.50 -2.23 -5.54
C MET A 305 12.84 -1.85 -4.93
N LEU A 306 13.93 -2.45 -5.42
CA LEU A 306 15.29 -2.10 -5.03
C LEU A 306 15.83 -0.91 -5.85
N GLY A 307 15.24 -0.67 -7.01
CA GLY A 307 15.67 0.32 -7.99
C GLY A 307 15.30 1.75 -7.62
N ILE A 308 16.18 2.67 -8.00
CA ILE A 308 15.93 4.12 -7.90
C ILE A 308 14.93 4.56 -8.98
N GLN A 309 14.92 3.86 -10.11
CA GLN A 309 14.13 4.21 -11.28
C GLN A 309 13.10 3.14 -11.60
N VAL A 310 11.95 3.59 -12.08
CA VAL A 310 10.94 2.76 -12.75
C VAL A 310 10.76 3.38 -14.13
N SER A 311 10.88 2.58 -15.19
CA SER A 311 10.64 3.07 -16.54
C SER A 311 10.41 1.95 -17.53
N ASP A 312 9.28 2.00 -18.24
CA ASP A 312 8.96 1.03 -19.28
C ASP A 312 8.86 1.68 -20.66
N HIS A 313 9.43 1.04 -21.67
CA HIS A 313 9.28 1.47 -23.05
C HIS A 313 7.83 1.29 -23.51
N LEU A 314 7.26 2.32 -24.12
CA LEU A 314 5.91 2.27 -24.67
C LEU A 314 5.93 2.08 -26.18
N MET A 315 6.68 2.95 -26.86
CA MET A 315 6.80 2.97 -28.31
C MET A 315 7.99 3.82 -28.75
N THR A 316 8.32 3.70 -30.03
CA THR A 316 9.23 4.62 -30.73
C THR A 316 8.42 5.36 -31.77
N ILE A 317 8.45 6.69 -31.69
CA ILE A 317 7.79 7.59 -32.64
C ILE A 317 8.84 8.14 -33.60
N THR A 318 8.39 8.34 -34.80
CA THR A 318 9.15 8.86 -35.91
C THR A 318 8.31 9.94 -36.60
N ARG A 319 8.83 10.70 -37.56
CA ARG A 319 8.06 11.76 -38.21
C ARG A 319 6.84 11.19 -38.94
N SER A 320 7.03 10.08 -39.65
CA SER A 320 5.96 9.39 -40.39
C SER A 320 4.91 8.74 -39.47
N SER A 321 5.28 8.41 -38.24
CA SER A 321 4.40 7.79 -37.24
C SER A 321 3.96 8.75 -36.13
N ASN A 322 4.13 10.06 -36.32
CA ASN A 322 3.74 11.06 -35.33
C ASN A 322 2.21 11.06 -35.15
N GLY A 323 1.73 11.16 -33.91
CA GLY A 323 0.32 11.01 -33.59
C GLY A 323 -0.16 9.57 -33.40
N ARG A 324 0.74 8.58 -33.41
CA ARG A 324 0.39 7.19 -33.17
C ARG A 324 -0.15 6.95 -31.76
N THR A 325 -1.09 6.01 -31.66
CA THR A 325 -1.60 5.47 -30.40
C THR A 325 -0.87 4.19 -29.99
N LYS A 326 -0.40 4.13 -28.74
CA LYS A 326 0.00 2.89 -28.06
C LYS A 326 -1.18 2.36 -27.26
N ASN A 327 -1.64 1.18 -27.65
CA ASN A 327 -2.60 0.40 -26.88
C ASN A 327 -1.83 -0.56 -25.97
N ILE A 328 -2.07 -0.45 -24.66
CA ILE A 328 -1.64 -1.40 -23.63
C ILE A 328 -2.77 -2.41 -23.47
N ASN A 329 -2.65 -3.55 -24.13
CA ASN A 329 -3.67 -4.59 -24.11
C ASN A 329 -3.52 -5.49 -22.88
N PHE A 330 -4.63 -6.11 -22.46
CA PHE A 330 -4.60 -7.20 -21.50
C PHE A 330 -3.69 -8.33 -22.03
N GLY A 331 -2.88 -8.91 -21.15
CA GLY A 331 -1.82 -9.85 -21.51
C GLY A 331 -0.43 -9.22 -21.66
N ASP A 332 -0.33 -7.89 -21.85
CA ASP A 332 0.92 -7.15 -21.58
C ASP A 332 1.03 -6.91 -20.07
N ASP A 333 1.23 -7.99 -19.32
CA ASP A 333 1.18 -7.97 -17.85
C ASP A 333 2.12 -6.91 -17.27
N ARG A 334 3.28 -6.70 -17.90
CA ARG A 334 4.28 -5.71 -17.50
C ARG A 334 3.67 -4.30 -17.37
N LEU A 335 2.91 -3.88 -18.38
CA LEU A 335 2.33 -2.54 -18.44
C LEU A 335 0.90 -2.48 -17.88
N TRP A 336 0.08 -3.50 -18.15
CA TRP A 336 -1.36 -3.46 -17.92
C TRP A 336 -1.71 -3.30 -16.44
N TYR A 337 -1.19 -4.16 -15.55
CA TYR A 337 -1.50 -4.04 -14.11
C TYR A 337 -1.04 -2.70 -13.50
N LYS A 338 0.12 -2.18 -13.92
CA LYS A 338 0.59 -0.85 -13.47
C LYS A 338 -0.34 0.25 -13.95
N GLY A 339 -0.73 0.19 -15.22
CA GLY A 339 -1.65 1.15 -15.82
C GLY A 339 -3.03 1.13 -15.21
N THR A 340 -3.57 -0.05 -14.91
CA THR A 340 -4.88 -0.20 -14.28
C THR A 340 -4.87 0.35 -12.86
N VAL A 341 -3.87 0.02 -12.05
CA VAL A 341 -3.72 0.59 -10.69
C VAL A 341 -3.49 2.11 -10.76
N HIS A 342 -2.66 2.58 -11.70
CA HIS A 342 -2.44 4.02 -11.92
C HIS A 342 -3.75 4.75 -12.23
N ASN A 343 -4.51 4.28 -13.21
CA ASN A 343 -5.79 4.85 -13.59
C ASN A 343 -6.81 4.77 -12.45
N GLY A 344 -6.84 3.68 -11.69
CA GLY A 344 -7.65 3.55 -10.47
C GLY A 344 -7.35 4.66 -9.45
N LEU A 345 -6.07 4.93 -9.17
CA LEU A 345 -5.68 6.01 -8.25
C LEU A 345 -6.05 7.40 -8.78
N VAL A 346 -5.95 7.62 -10.10
CA VAL A 346 -6.43 8.86 -10.73
C VAL A 346 -7.94 9.01 -10.57
N LYS A 347 -8.71 7.95 -10.87
CA LYS A 347 -10.18 7.93 -10.74
C LYS A 347 -10.62 8.15 -9.29
N TYR A 348 -9.95 7.51 -8.33
CA TYR A 348 -10.17 7.76 -6.90
C TYR A 348 -9.96 9.23 -6.54
N ASN A 349 -8.85 9.83 -6.97
CA ASN A 349 -8.56 11.23 -6.66
C ASN A 349 -9.58 12.19 -7.27
N ASP A 350 -10.09 11.92 -8.48
CA ASP A 350 -11.18 12.71 -9.06
C ASP A 350 -12.44 12.63 -8.19
N TYR A 351 -12.83 11.41 -7.78
CA TYR A 351 -13.97 11.17 -6.91
C TYR A 351 -13.81 11.85 -5.54
N ALA A 352 -12.66 11.63 -4.89
CA ALA A 352 -12.32 12.17 -3.58
C ALA A 352 -12.34 13.71 -3.58
N ALA A 353 -11.79 14.34 -4.63
CA ALA A 353 -11.80 15.79 -4.77
C ALA A 353 -13.22 16.35 -4.97
N ALA A 354 -14.06 15.66 -5.75
CA ALA A 354 -15.44 16.07 -5.99
C ALA A 354 -16.34 15.91 -4.75
N ASN A 355 -16.06 14.91 -3.89
CA ASN A 355 -16.88 14.55 -2.74
C ASN A 355 -16.30 15.00 -1.38
N GLY A 356 -15.30 15.89 -1.39
CA GLY A 356 -14.80 16.56 -0.20
C GLY A 356 -13.87 15.72 0.70
N ILE A 357 -13.31 14.62 0.19
CA ILE A 357 -12.20 13.90 0.83
C ILE A 357 -10.90 14.66 0.55
N SER A 358 -10.55 15.56 1.46
CA SER A 358 -9.48 16.55 1.22
C SER A 358 -8.05 15.97 1.15
N LYS A 359 -7.82 14.74 1.60
CA LYS A 359 -6.48 14.11 1.66
C LYS A 359 -6.22 13.18 0.48
N LEU A 360 -6.16 13.73 -0.73
CA LEU A 360 -5.92 12.98 -1.96
C LEU A 360 -4.63 12.14 -1.93
N VAL A 361 -4.63 11.03 -2.66
CA VAL A 361 -3.44 10.22 -2.90
C VAL A 361 -2.39 11.05 -3.63
N SER A 362 -1.23 11.21 -3.02
CA SER A 362 -0.17 12.06 -3.54
C SER A 362 1.20 11.56 -3.09
N GLY A 363 2.12 11.39 -4.04
CA GLY A 363 3.48 10.90 -3.80
C GLY A 363 3.58 9.48 -3.22
N ALA A 364 2.54 8.66 -3.32
CA ALA A 364 2.47 7.31 -2.73
C ALA A 364 3.49 6.37 -3.38
N ASN A 365 4.05 5.43 -2.61
CA ASN A 365 4.83 4.34 -3.17
C ASN A 365 3.98 3.06 -3.18
N VAL A 366 3.69 2.53 -4.36
CA VAL A 366 2.69 1.47 -4.55
C VAL A 366 3.35 0.23 -5.10
N TRP A 367 3.13 -0.91 -4.45
CA TRP A 367 3.61 -2.21 -4.94
C TRP A 367 2.46 -2.96 -5.58
N VAL A 368 2.68 -3.53 -6.77
CA VAL A 368 1.66 -4.17 -7.60
C VAL A 368 2.13 -5.54 -8.05
N TRP A 369 1.51 -6.59 -7.54
CA TRP A 369 1.84 -7.97 -7.84
C TRP A 369 0.69 -8.67 -8.53
N LYS A 370 1.01 -9.34 -9.64
CA LYS A 370 0.05 -10.19 -10.35
C LYS A 370 -0.33 -11.42 -9.50
N ASN A 371 0.67 -12.02 -8.86
CA ASN A 371 0.53 -13.21 -8.02
C ASN A 371 0.38 -12.81 -6.54
N GLY A 372 -0.15 -13.70 -5.70
CA GLY A 372 -0.36 -13.47 -4.26
C GLY A 372 -1.64 -14.12 -3.74
N GLN A 373 -1.75 -14.22 -2.41
CA GLN A 373 -2.93 -14.76 -1.71
C GLN A 373 -3.81 -13.66 -1.09
N SER A 374 -3.22 -12.51 -0.72
CA SER A 374 -3.94 -11.31 -0.30
C SER A 374 -4.14 -10.36 -1.47
N VAL A 375 -5.20 -9.55 -1.46
CA VAL A 375 -5.56 -8.68 -2.59
C VAL A 375 -5.07 -7.23 -2.42
N GLY A 376 -5.19 -6.63 -1.23
CA GLY A 376 -4.79 -5.23 -0.95
C GLY A 376 -4.31 -5.02 0.49
N ALA A 377 -3.52 -3.95 0.72
CA ALA A 377 -3.20 -3.43 2.05
C ALA A 377 -2.65 -1.99 1.97
N THR A 378 -2.91 -1.17 3.00
CA THR A 378 -2.44 0.23 3.09
C THR A 378 -1.61 0.52 4.35
N PRO A 379 -0.38 -0.02 4.47
CA PRO A 379 0.46 0.15 5.66
C PRO A 379 1.11 1.54 5.81
N MET A 380 1.17 2.35 4.76
CA MET A 380 1.67 3.75 4.80
C MET A 380 3.14 3.92 5.24
N PHE A 381 4.01 2.93 4.99
CA PHE A 381 5.39 2.95 5.51
C PHE A 381 6.30 4.01 4.87
N ASN A 382 6.07 4.44 3.63
CA ASN A 382 6.90 5.48 3.01
C ASN A 382 6.49 6.91 3.42
N HIS A 383 5.20 7.15 3.64
CA HIS A 383 4.66 8.41 4.14
C HIS A 383 4.87 8.56 5.64
N HIS A 384 4.59 7.51 6.39
CA HIS A 384 4.78 7.48 7.84
C HIS A 384 6.02 6.66 8.17
N ARG A 385 7.21 7.17 7.79
CA ARG A 385 8.50 6.46 7.89
C ARG A 385 8.92 6.02 9.28
N HIS A 386 8.28 6.57 10.29
CA HIS A 386 8.49 6.24 11.68
C HIS A 386 7.63 5.04 12.10
N LEU A 387 6.65 4.59 11.31
CA LEU A 387 5.86 3.38 11.56
C LEU A 387 6.73 2.12 11.67
N SER A 388 7.74 1.96 10.82
CA SER A 388 8.69 0.84 10.91
C SER A 388 9.45 0.83 12.24
N LYS A 389 9.64 2.00 12.86
CA LYS A 389 10.25 2.16 14.18
C LYS A 389 9.22 2.13 15.33
N ILE A 390 8.05 2.73 15.16
CA ILE A 390 6.96 2.75 16.13
C ILE A 390 6.43 1.35 16.33
N SER A 391 6.18 0.60 15.25
CA SER A 391 5.83 -0.82 15.35
C SER A 391 6.87 -1.55 16.19
N SER A 392 8.17 -1.31 16.02
CA SER A 392 9.22 -1.93 16.85
C SER A 392 9.36 -1.41 18.30
N ILE A 393 8.75 -0.26 18.64
CA ILE A 393 8.90 0.44 19.94
C ILE A 393 7.58 0.47 20.75
N ALA A 394 6.43 0.21 20.10
CA ALA A 394 5.10 0.40 20.68
C ALA A 394 4.72 -0.73 21.64
N GLY A 395 5.16 -0.60 22.90
CA GLY A 395 4.45 -1.11 24.05
C GLY A 395 3.20 -0.28 24.37
N ILE A 396 2.18 -0.30 23.51
CA ILE A 396 0.91 0.40 23.75
C ILE A 396 -0.07 -0.55 24.46
N GLY A 397 0.11 -0.68 25.77
CA GLY A 397 -1.02 -0.70 26.71
C GLY A 397 -1.65 -2.02 27.15
N GLN A 398 -1.71 -3.12 26.37
CA GLN A 398 -2.60 -4.26 26.77
C GLN A 398 -2.15 -5.71 26.39
N SER A 399 -0.89 -6.01 26.06
CA SER A 399 -0.29 -7.37 26.14
C SER A 399 1.20 -7.36 25.73
N ASN A 400 1.92 -8.50 25.83
CA ASN A 400 3.35 -8.68 25.49
C ASN A 400 3.63 -8.59 23.97
N VAL A 401 3.29 -7.45 23.39
CA VAL A 401 3.58 -7.04 22.01
C VAL A 401 5.09 -7.10 21.72
N TRP A 402 5.93 -6.99 22.75
CA TRP A 402 7.38 -7.14 22.69
C TRP A 402 7.87 -8.51 22.20
N ASP A 403 7.20 -9.63 22.54
CA ASP A 403 7.65 -10.96 22.07
C ASP A 403 7.40 -11.15 20.57
N VAL A 404 6.31 -10.57 20.05
CA VAL A 404 5.94 -10.65 18.63
C VAL A 404 6.77 -9.69 17.78
N LEU A 405 7.09 -8.49 18.28
CA LEU A 405 7.87 -7.50 17.52
C LEU A 405 9.38 -7.73 17.55
N VAL A 406 9.90 -8.36 18.62
CA VAL A 406 11.34 -8.67 18.73
C VAL A 406 11.68 -10.03 18.10
N ASN A 407 10.74 -10.99 18.04
CA ASN A 407 10.98 -12.30 17.43
C ASN A 407 10.34 -12.55 16.05
N SER A 408 9.46 -11.67 15.54
CA SER A 408 8.91 -11.87 14.19
C SER A 408 9.83 -11.26 13.11
N ALA A 409 10.05 -12.05 12.06
CA ALA A 409 10.84 -11.63 10.90
C ALA A 409 10.27 -10.36 10.22
N ALA A 410 8.98 -10.01 10.36
CA ALA A 410 8.39 -8.84 9.70
C ALA A 410 9.03 -7.50 10.10
N SER A 411 9.23 -7.24 11.40
CA SER A 411 9.83 -5.97 11.88
C SER A 411 11.29 -5.84 11.42
N TYR A 412 12.02 -6.96 11.43
CA TYR A 412 13.38 -7.00 10.89
C TYR A 412 13.41 -6.71 9.40
N VAL A 413 12.41 -7.13 8.63
CA VAL A 413 12.47 -7.07 7.18
C VAL A 413 12.00 -5.75 6.61
N ILE A 414 10.97 -5.14 7.18
CA ILE A 414 10.55 -3.79 6.77
C ILE A 414 11.72 -2.81 6.96
N ASN A 415 12.52 -3.00 8.03
CA ASN A 415 13.72 -2.19 8.30
C ASN A 415 14.90 -2.45 7.35
N LEU A 416 14.89 -3.53 6.55
CA LEU A 416 15.91 -3.83 5.54
C LEU A 416 15.60 -3.21 4.17
N VAL A 417 14.34 -2.87 3.90
CA VAL A 417 14.01 -2.03 2.74
C VAL A 417 14.37 -0.59 3.08
N PRO A 418 15.20 0.11 2.26
CA PRO A 418 15.45 1.53 2.47
C PRO A 418 14.13 2.30 2.62
N GLN A 419 14.02 3.14 3.65
CA GLN A 419 12.74 3.76 4.05
C GLN A 419 11.94 4.41 2.90
N ARG A 420 12.62 4.97 1.90
CA ARG A 420 11.99 5.60 0.72
C ARG A 420 11.35 4.61 -0.27
N LEU A 421 11.68 3.33 -0.16
CA LEU A 421 11.22 2.25 -1.04
C LEU A 421 10.14 1.40 -0.37
N GLN A 422 9.86 1.63 0.92
CA GLN A 422 8.77 0.98 1.64
C GLN A 422 7.41 1.34 1.03
N PRO A 423 6.42 0.45 1.00
CA PRO A 423 5.14 0.71 0.35
C PRO A 423 4.23 1.56 1.24
N ASP A 424 3.42 2.40 0.61
CA ASP A 424 2.25 3.00 1.21
C ASP A 424 1.01 2.14 0.98
N MET A 425 0.89 1.59 -0.23
CA MET A 425 -0.15 0.64 -0.63
C MET A 425 0.49 -0.57 -1.31
N ILE A 426 -0.10 -1.73 -1.11
CA ILE A 426 0.28 -3.00 -1.70
C ILE A 426 -0.97 -3.59 -2.36
N PHE A 427 -0.85 -3.97 -3.62
CA PHE A 427 -1.85 -4.71 -4.36
C PHE A 427 -1.20 -6.02 -4.79
N SER A 428 -1.78 -7.16 -4.42
CA SER A 428 -1.25 -8.48 -4.78
C SER A 428 -2.35 -9.42 -5.24
N GLY A 429 -1.99 -10.59 -5.79
CA GLY A 429 -2.98 -11.57 -6.20
C GLY A 429 -3.95 -11.11 -7.30
N LEU A 430 -3.65 -10.03 -8.02
CA LEU A 430 -4.58 -9.37 -8.94
C LEU A 430 -5.06 -10.27 -10.09
N GLN A 431 -4.29 -11.31 -10.45
CA GLN A 431 -4.75 -12.31 -11.43
C GLN A 431 -5.98 -13.10 -10.96
N GLY A 432 -6.22 -13.16 -9.64
CA GLY A 432 -7.33 -13.86 -9.02
C GLY A 432 -8.69 -13.18 -9.26
N PHE A 433 -8.72 -11.96 -9.80
CA PHE A 433 -9.93 -11.27 -10.26
C PHE A 433 -10.39 -11.73 -11.65
N ASN A 434 -10.02 -12.95 -12.06
CA ASN A 434 -10.47 -13.59 -13.30
C ASN A 434 -11.74 -14.43 -13.13
N ARG A 435 -12.48 -14.21 -12.02
CA ARG A 435 -13.61 -15.04 -11.56
C ARG A 435 -14.77 -15.09 -12.56
N THR A 436 -14.89 -14.06 -13.39
CA THR A 436 -15.92 -13.97 -14.44
C THR A 436 -15.28 -14.22 -15.80
N ARG A 437 -15.55 -15.39 -16.41
CA ARG A 437 -15.23 -15.72 -17.82
C ARG A 437 -13.73 -15.75 -18.18
N GLY A 438 -12.83 -15.92 -17.22
CA GLY A 438 -11.40 -16.24 -17.48
C GLY A 438 -10.51 -15.05 -17.87
N VAL A 439 -11.02 -13.82 -17.78
CA VAL A 439 -10.26 -12.56 -17.96
C VAL A 439 -10.30 -11.77 -16.66
N VAL A 440 -9.16 -11.18 -16.27
CA VAL A 440 -9.04 -10.36 -15.05
C VAL A 440 -9.88 -9.10 -15.22
N ASN A 441 -10.75 -8.80 -14.26
CA ASN A 441 -11.68 -7.69 -14.34
C ASN A 441 -11.05 -6.35 -13.91
N THR A 442 -11.01 -5.37 -14.82
CA THR A 442 -10.49 -4.01 -14.55
C THR A 442 -11.23 -3.31 -13.41
N ARG A 443 -12.57 -3.39 -13.37
CA ARG A 443 -13.37 -2.75 -12.33
C ARG A 443 -13.17 -3.37 -10.95
N GLU A 444 -12.92 -4.68 -10.85
CA GLU A 444 -12.59 -5.33 -9.57
C GLU A 444 -11.25 -4.83 -9.02
N ILE A 445 -10.24 -4.63 -9.87
CA ILE A 445 -8.97 -3.99 -9.45
C ILE A 445 -9.24 -2.56 -8.99
N GLU A 446 -10.07 -1.80 -9.70
CA GLU A 446 -10.34 -0.41 -9.34
C GLU A 446 -11.16 -0.27 -8.06
N GLN A 447 -12.12 -1.14 -7.83
CA GLN A 447 -12.87 -1.22 -6.57
C GLN A 447 -11.91 -1.43 -5.40
N LEU A 448 -11.00 -2.41 -5.51
CA LEU A 448 -9.93 -2.61 -4.52
C LEU A 448 -9.04 -1.36 -4.36
N VAL A 449 -8.66 -0.71 -5.46
CA VAL A 449 -7.87 0.53 -5.41
C VAL A 449 -8.62 1.64 -4.67
N PHE A 450 -9.94 1.74 -4.82
CA PHE A 450 -10.75 2.74 -4.12
C PHE A 450 -10.78 2.48 -2.60
N HIS A 451 -10.88 1.22 -2.17
CA HIS A 451 -10.77 0.81 -0.77
C HIS A 451 -9.44 1.24 -0.15
N GLU A 452 -8.35 0.81 -0.76
CA GLU A 452 -6.99 1.08 -0.25
C GLU A 452 -6.65 2.58 -0.30
N ALA A 453 -7.12 3.28 -1.32
CA ALA A 453 -6.95 4.73 -1.40
C ALA A 453 -7.80 5.48 -0.36
N ALA A 454 -8.96 4.95 0.05
CA ALA A 454 -9.74 5.51 1.15
C ALA A 454 -9.03 5.37 2.49
N HIS A 455 -8.38 4.23 2.74
CA HIS A 455 -7.45 4.07 3.86
C HIS A 455 -6.27 5.05 3.80
N TYR A 456 -5.69 5.27 2.63
CA TYR A 456 -4.62 6.25 2.44
C TYR A 456 -5.09 7.65 2.89
N SER A 457 -6.26 8.10 2.43
CA SER A 457 -6.84 9.39 2.79
C SER A 457 -7.10 9.50 4.29
N HIS A 458 -7.68 8.47 4.91
CA HIS A 458 -7.92 8.42 6.36
C HIS A 458 -6.60 8.47 7.14
N SER A 459 -5.59 7.70 6.74
CA SER A 459 -4.25 7.73 7.35
C SER A 459 -3.59 9.10 7.29
N LYS A 460 -3.80 9.84 6.20
CA LYS A 460 -3.31 11.22 6.05
C LYS A 460 -4.10 12.22 6.89
N GLN A 461 -5.34 11.90 7.26
CA GLN A 461 -6.20 12.72 8.13
C GLN A 461 -5.89 12.45 9.61
N ALA A 462 -5.98 11.21 10.06
CA ALA A 462 -5.76 10.79 11.44
C ALA A 462 -4.27 10.77 11.83
N GLY A 463 -3.37 10.74 10.86
CA GLY A 463 -1.93 10.83 11.09
C GLY A 463 -1.28 9.51 11.52
N SER A 464 0.04 9.59 11.68
CA SER A 464 0.91 8.42 11.73
C SER A 464 0.77 7.55 12.97
N TRP A 465 0.59 8.15 14.15
CA TRP A 465 0.47 7.38 15.39
C TRP A 465 -0.83 6.59 15.47
N TYR A 466 -1.91 7.19 14.98
CA TYR A 466 -3.19 6.51 14.83
C TYR A 466 -3.02 5.31 13.91
N TRP A 467 -2.47 5.53 12.71
CA TRP A 467 -2.29 4.49 11.71
C TRP A 467 -1.32 3.40 12.16
N ALA A 468 -0.31 3.75 12.96
CA ALA A 468 0.63 2.79 13.54
C ALA A 468 -0.06 1.72 14.37
N LYS A 469 -1.02 2.14 15.20
CA LYS A 469 -1.77 1.24 16.08
C LYS A 469 -2.67 0.32 15.28
N LEU A 470 -3.32 0.85 14.24
CA LEU A 470 -4.17 0.08 13.33
C LEU A 470 -3.35 -1.03 12.65
N VAL A 471 -2.30 -0.64 11.92
CA VAL A 471 -1.43 -1.58 11.18
C VAL A 471 -0.77 -2.60 12.12
N ALA A 472 -0.36 -2.19 13.33
CA ALA A 472 0.20 -3.12 14.31
C ALA A 472 -0.83 -4.13 14.81
N SER A 473 -2.10 -3.73 14.95
CA SER A 473 -3.19 -4.60 15.38
C SER A 473 -3.55 -5.64 14.32
N GLU A 474 -3.68 -5.20 13.07
CA GLU A 474 -3.93 -6.09 11.93
C GLU A 474 -2.79 -7.09 11.77
N LEU A 475 -1.54 -6.64 11.85
CA LEU A 475 -0.38 -7.53 11.76
C LEU A 475 -0.34 -8.54 12.93
N ALA A 476 -0.69 -8.11 14.14
CA ALA A 476 -0.78 -9.02 15.29
C ALA A 476 -1.81 -10.13 15.03
N ASN A 477 -2.99 -9.78 14.51
CA ASN A 477 -4.03 -10.75 14.14
C ASN A 477 -3.58 -11.72 13.05
N MET A 478 -2.92 -11.23 12.00
CA MET A 478 -2.38 -12.10 10.94
C MET A 478 -1.38 -13.11 11.51
N LEU A 479 -0.56 -12.72 12.49
CA LEU A 479 0.43 -13.60 13.11
C LEU A 479 -0.20 -14.65 14.03
N THR A 480 -1.25 -14.31 14.78
CA THR A 480 -1.94 -15.23 15.70
C THR A 480 -2.88 -16.19 14.98
N THR A 481 -3.41 -15.80 13.82
CA THR A 481 -4.35 -16.60 13.01
C THR A 481 -3.66 -17.40 11.89
N ALA A 482 -2.33 -17.54 11.93
CA ALA A 482 -1.62 -18.39 10.98
C ALA A 482 -2.12 -19.85 11.05
N PRO A 483 -2.36 -20.53 9.92
CA PRO A 483 -1.96 -20.16 8.55
C PRO A 483 -3.00 -19.38 7.75
N ASP A 484 -4.13 -18.97 8.34
CA ASP A 484 -5.21 -18.28 7.63
C ASP A 484 -4.93 -16.77 7.47
N PHE A 485 -4.06 -16.21 8.33
CA PHE A 485 -3.57 -14.82 8.26
C PHE A 485 -4.70 -13.79 8.14
N ALA A 486 -5.77 -13.96 8.91
CA ALA A 486 -6.91 -13.06 8.93
C ALA A 486 -6.51 -11.74 9.64
N PRO A 487 -6.46 -10.59 8.95
CA PRO A 487 -6.08 -9.31 9.57
C PRO A 487 -7.07 -8.84 10.64
N TYR A 488 -8.29 -9.35 10.61
CA TYR A 488 -9.37 -8.96 11.53
C TYR A 488 -9.62 -9.99 12.63
N GLY A 489 -9.10 -11.21 12.49
CA GLY A 489 -9.38 -12.33 13.40
C GLY A 489 -10.89 -12.55 13.59
N ASP A 490 -11.27 -12.89 14.83
CA ASP A 490 -12.67 -12.94 15.28
C ASP A 490 -13.08 -11.65 16.03
N GLY A 491 -12.30 -10.57 15.89
CA GLY A 491 -12.54 -9.27 16.52
C GLY A 491 -12.50 -9.27 18.05
N SER A 492 -12.05 -10.36 18.67
CA SER A 492 -11.60 -10.39 20.06
C SER A 492 -10.10 -10.08 20.19
N GLU A 493 -9.35 -10.25 19.10
CA GLU A 493 -7.90 -10.06 19.02
C GLU A 493 -7.49 -8.78 18.26
N PRO A 494 -6.32 -8.17 18.59
CA PRO A 494 -5.52 -8.43 19.79
C PRO A 494 -6.20 -7.88 21.07
N SER A 495 -7.27 -7.09 20.90
CA SER A 495 -8.16 -6.60 21.94
C SER A 495 -9.44 -6.02 21.31
N PHE A 496 -10.53 -5.92 22.07
CA PHE A 496 -11.75 -5.24 21.61
C PHE A 496 -11.55 -3.76 21.25
N THR A 497 -10.57 -3.08 21.87
CA THR A 497 -10.24 -1.69 21.51
C THR A 497 -9.60 -1.61 20.13
N ALA A 498 -8.65 -2.49 19.85
CA ALA A 498 -8.02 -2.60 18.54
C ALA A 498 -9.07 -2.98 17.48
N ALA A 499 -9.97 -3.89 17.85
CA ALA A 499 -11.08 -4.26 17.01
C ALA A 499 -11.91 -3.00 16.65
N LYS A 500 -12.40 -2.23 17.63
CA LYS A 500 -13.20 -1.02 17.35
C LYS A 500 -12.51 -0.03 16.41
N GLN A 501 -11.17 0.09 16.50
CA GLN A 501 -10.40 0.92 15.57
C GLN A 501 -10.37 0.35 14.14
N ILE A 502 -10.21 -0.97 13.98
CA ILE A 502 -10.31 -1.67 12.70
C ILE A 502 -11.71 -1.47 12.10
N ALA A 503 -12.78 -1.67 12.87
CA ALA A 503 -14.14 -1.51 12.40
C ALA A 503 -14.46 -0.11 11.85
N LEU A 504 -13.91 0.93 12.50
CA LEU A 504 -14.00 2.30 12.03
C LEU A 504 -13.22 2.51 10.71
N ALA A 505 -11.99 2.02 10.64
CA ALA A 505 -11.13 2.20 9.47
C ALA A 505 -11.66 1.45 8.23
N GLU A 506 -12.05 0.19 8.38
CA GLU A 506 -12.61 -0.66 7.32
C GLU A 506 -14.01 -0.21 6.91
N GLY A 507 -14.83 0.20 7.88
CA GLY A 507 -16.16 0.75 7.60
C GLY A 507 -16.08 2.00 6.72
N TRP A 508 -15.13 2.90 7.00
CA TRP A 508 -14.88 4.09 6.17
C TRP A 508 -14.43 3.72 4.76
N ALA A 509 -13.46 2.80 4.64
CA ALA A 509 -12.94 2.41 3.33
C ALA A 509 -14.01 1.75 2.45
N THR A 510 -14.81 0.86 3.04
CA THR A 510 -15.94 0.19 2.38
C THR A 510 -17.00 1.19 1.91
N LEU A 511 -17.37 2.17 2.74
CA LEU A 511 -18.30 3.24 2.35
C LEU A 511 -17.79 3.98 1.10
N VAL A 512 -16.54 4.44 1.14
CA VAL A 512 -15.94 5.22 0.06
C VAL A 512 -15.78 4.39 -1.21
N GLU A 513 -15.36 3.13 -1.09
CA GLU A 513 -15.27 2.18 -2.19
C GLU A 513 -16.61 2.11 -2.95
N PHE A 514 -17.70 1.80 -2.24
CA PHE A 514 -19.01 1.65 -2.87
C PHE A 514 -19.49 2.94 -3.50
N ARG A 515 -19.40 4.06 -2.78
CA ARG A 515 -19.85 5.35 -3.32
C ARG A 515 -19.03 5.77 -4.53
N ALA A 516 -17.72 5.51 -4.55
CA ALA A 516 -16.86 5.77 -5.70
C ALA A 516 -17.20 4.86 -6.91
N MET A 517 -17.46 3.57 -6.66
CA MET A 517 -17.88 2.63 -7.69
C MET A 517 -19.25 3.00 -8.29
N LEU A 518 -20.22 3.36 -7.45
CA LEU A 518 -21.56 3.77 -7.88
C LEU A 518 -21.53 5.08 -8.66
N ASP A 519 -20.80 6.10 -8.20
CA ASP A 519 -20.62 7.36 -8.92
C ASP A 519 -20.00 7.12 -10.31
N ARG A 520 -18.97 6.27 -10.36
CA ARG A 520 -18.19 6.09 -11.57
C ARG A 520 -18.85 5.16 -12.59
N TYR A 521 -19.45 4.06 -12.10
CA TYR A 521 -19.90 2.94 -12.93
C TYR A 521 -21.38 2.63 -12.81
N GLY A 522 -22.09 3.23 -11.85
CA GLY A 522 -23.49 2.89 -11.53
C GLY A 522 -23.70 1.50 -10.93
N VAL A 523 -22.61 0.75 -10.76
CA VAL A 523 -22.58 -0.61 -10.22
C VAL A 523 -21.35 -0.79 -9.35
N ALA A 524 -21.46 -1.66 -8.35
CA ALA A 524 -20.33 -2.14 -7.56
C ALA A 524 -20.46 -3.65 -7.40
N ARG A 525 -19.35 -4.32 -7.13
CA ARG A 525 -19.36 -5.77 -6.93
C ARG A 525 -19.62 -6.08 -5.47
N ASP A 526 -20.68 -6.84 -5.20
CA ASP A 526 -20.78 -7.63 -3.97
C ASP A 526 -20.11 -9.01 -4.21
N TRP A 527 -19.88 -9.83 -3.18
CA TRP A 527 -19.01 -11.04 -3.24
C TRP A 527 -19.03 -11.82 -4.56
N ASN A 528 -20.22 -11.99 -5.16
CA ASN A 528 -20.41 -12.81 -6.35
C ASN A 528 -20.93 -12.05 -7.57
N THR A 529 -21.63 -10.92 -7.40
CA THR A 529 -22.36 -10.28 -8.49
C THR A 529 -22.13 -8.77 -8.58
N TRP A 530 -22.36 -8.24 -9.78
CA TRP A 530 -22.35 -6.80 -10.02
C TRP A 530 -23.74 -6.26 -9.71
N GLU A 531 -23.81 -5.42 -8.70
CA GLU A 531 -25.05 -4.89 -8.16
C GLU A 531 -25.23 -3.43 -8.59
N SER A 532 -26.45 -3.06 -8.97
CA SER A 532 -26.81 -1.67 -9.27
C SER A 532 -26.80 -0.78 -8.02
N SER A 533 -26.80 0.54 -8.20
CA SER A 533 -26.95 1.50 -7.10
C SER A 533 -28.12 1.20 -6.16
N TRP A 534 -29.26 0.74 -6.70
CA TRP A 534 -30.42 0.38 -5.87
C TRP A 534 -30.16 -0.89 -5.06
N GLN A 535 -29.49 -1.89 -5.65
CA GLN A 535 -29.14 -3.13 -4.96
C GLN A 535 -28.09 -2.89 -3.88
N ILE A 536 -27.07 -2.08 -4.16
CA ILE A 536 -26.06 -1.70 -3.16
C ILE A 536 -26.68 -0.92 -2.01
N SER A 537 -27.56 0.07 -2.29
CA SER A 537 -28.33 0.75 -1.24
C SER A 537 -29.04 -0.29 -0.39
N ARG A 538 -29.89 -1.12 -1.00
CA ARG A 538 -30.63 -2.16 -0.28
C ARG A 538 -29.75 -3.13 0.52
N LEU A 539 -28.52 -3.39 0.08
CA LEU A 539 -27.55 -4.22 0.80
C LEU A 539 -26.98 -3.52 2.02
N MET A 540 -26.68 -2.22 1.92
CA MET A 540 -26.20 -1.40 3.04
C MET A 540 -27.34 -1.10 4.03
N ASP A 541 -28.49 -0.70 3.51
CA ASP A 541 -29.75 -0.46 4.24
C ASP A 541 -30.28 -1.72 4.95
N GLY A 542 -29.94 -2.90 4.42
CA GLY A 542 -30.29 -4.22 4.97
C GLY A 542 -29.17 -4.86 5.80
N TYR A 543 -28.13 -4.10 6.18
CA TYR A 543 -26.94 -4.62 6.83
C TYR A 543 -27.19 -4.94 8.32
N ASP A 544 -27.11 -6.23 8.66
CA ASP A 544 -27.14 -6.65 10.07
C ASP A 544 -25.78 -6.36 10.72
N ALA A 545 -25.78 -5.50 11.74
CA ALA A 545 -24.59 -5.16 12.53
C ALA A 545 -24.42 -6.12 13.70
N TYR A 546 -23.19 -6.55 13.96
CA TYR A 546 -22.84 -7.49 15.02
C TYR A 546 -21.94 -6.85 16.09
N THR A 547 -22.10 -7.26 17.35
CA THR A 547 -21.29 -6.77 18.47
C THR A 547 -19.79 -7.11 18.34
N VAL A 548 -19.48 -8.23 17.69
CA VAL A 548 -18.15 -8.77 17.37
C VAL A 548 -18.28 -9.68 16.13
N PRO A 549 -17.19 -10.02 15.41
CA PRO A 549 -17.22 -11.06 14.38
C PRO A 549 -17.83 -12.37 14.86
N LEU A 550 -18.57 -13.02 13.96
CA LEU A 550 -19.11 -14.35 14.20
C LEU A 550 -17.97 -15.40 14.20
N SER A 551 -17.92 -16.21 15.25
CA SER A 551 -17.04 -17.40 15.32
C SER A 551 -17.45 -18.53 14.35
N VAL A 552 -18.57 -18.38 13.65
CA VAL A 552 -19.08 -19.36 12.71
C VAL A 552 -18.69 -18.93 11.31
N ALA A 553 -18.04 -19.84 10.57
CA ALA A 553 -17.68 -19.68 9.17
C ALA A 553 -18.94 -19.47 8.30
N GLN A 554 -19.45 -18.24 8.26
CA GLN A 554 -20.33 -17.76 7.20
C GLN A 554 -19.81 -16.41 6.73
N ASN A 555 -19.21 -16.48 5.54
CA ASN A 555 -19.07 -15.44 4.54
C ASN A 555 -19.94 -14.21 4.81
N ALA A 556 -19.32 -13.04 4.95
CA ALA A 556 -19.79 -11.81 4.29
C ALA A 556 -18.95 -10.57 4.64
N GLU A 557 -18.28 -9.93 3.68
CA GLU A 557 -17.79 -8.53 3.85
C GLU A 557 -18.94 -7.54 4.19
N PHE A 558 -20.20 -7.97 4.10
CA PHE A 558 -21.46 -7.22 4.35
C PHE A 558 -22.36 -7.87 5.41
N GLN A 559 -21.81 -8.71 6.29
CA GLN A 559 -22.40 -9.04 7.58
C GLN A 559 -21.27 -9.05 8.58
N GLY A 560 -21.30 -8.11 9.52
CA GLY A 560 -20.16 -7.95 10.37
C GLY A 560 -20.35 -6.86 11.40
N TRP A 561 -19.21 -6.45 11.90
CA TRP A 561 -19.04 -5.59 13.05
C TRP A 561 -18.31 -4.29 12.65
N PHE A 562 -18.02 -4.15 11.35
CA PHE A 562 -17.53 -2.93 10.74
C PHE A 562 -18.63 -1.88 10.64
N LEU A 563 -18.23 -0.62 10.58
CA LEU A 563 -19.14 0.53 10.68
C LEU A 563 -19.71 1.00 9.35
N GLN A 564 -19.60 0.21 8.26
CA GLN A 564 -20.06 0.64 6.94
C GLN A 564 -21.56 0.94 6.86
N GLY A 565 -22.42 0.15 7.52
CA GLY A 565 -23.87 0.43 7.62
C GLY A 565 -24.11 1.74 8.36
N LEU A 566 -23.55 1.89 9.56
CA LEU A 566 -23.63 3.14 10.32
C LEU A 566 -23.16 4.37 9.52
N PHE A 567 -22.05 4.25 8.78
CA PHE A 567 -21.56 5.33 7.94
C PHE A 567 -22.46 5.61 6.73
N TRP A 568 -23.16 4.60 6.23
CA TRP A 568 -24.13 4.72 5.15
C TRP A 568 -25.37 5.48 5.62
N ASP A 569 -25.99 5.05 6.73
CA ASP A 569 -27.17 5.68 7.35
C ASP A 569 -26.89 7.14 7.77
N VAL A 570 -25.65 7.45 8.19
CA VAL A 570 -25.24 8.83 8.50
C VAL A 570 -25.31 9.75 7.27
N ILE A 571 -25.14 9.21 6.06
CA ILE A 571 -25.08 10.01 4.83
C ILE A 571 -26.23 9.74 3.87
N ASP A 572 -27.09 8.76 4.07
CA ASP A 572 -28.24 8.59 3.19
C ASP A 572 -29.43 9.43 3.66
N ASN A 573 -30.47 9.42 2.84
CA ASN A 573 -31.71 10.13 3.10
C ASN A 573 -32.93 9.33 2.67
N GLN A 574 -32.81 8.01 2.71
CA GLN A 574 -33.89 7.09 2.40
C GLN A 574 -34.34 6.42 3.70
N ALA A 575 -35.60 5.99 3.72
CA ALA A 575 -36.15 5.27 4.87
C ALA A 575 -36.05 3.77 4.57
N ASP A 576 -35.32 3.02 5.39
CA ASP A 576 -34.89 1.67 5.02
C ASP A 576 -35.82 0.50 5.37
N PHE A 577 -35.39 -0.66 4.87
CA PHE A 577 -35.76 -1.99 5.29
C PHE A 577 -35.30 -2.27 6.74
N SER A 578 -35.84 -3.31 7.40
CA SER A 578 -35.45 -3.60 8.80
C SER A 578 -34.09 -4.29 8.90
N ALA A 579 -33.05 -3.56 9.29
CA ALA A 579 -31.77 -4.11 9.73
C ALA A 579 -31.76 -4.43 11.24
N ASP A 580 -30.95 -5.42 11.63
CA ASP A 580 -30.86 -5.88 13.02
C ASP A 580 -29.47 -5.68 13.63
N PHE A 581 -29.47 -5.24 14.89
CA PHE A 581 -28.30 -5.33 15.75
C PHE A 581 -28.27 -6.66 16.51
N ARG A 582 -27.24 -7.46 16.26
CA ARG A 582 -27.13 -8.87 16.68
C ARG A 582 -25.93 -9.12 17.58
N ASP A 583 -26.07 -10.11 18.44
CA ASP A 583 -24.99 -10.62 19.26
C ASP A 583 -24.04 -11.47 18.38
N GLY A 584 -22.76 -11.11 18.35
CA GLY A 584 -21.74 -11.76 17.53
C GLY A 584 -21.44 -13.22 17.91
N THR A 585 -21.83 -13.69 19.09
CA THR A 585 -21.62 -15.10 19.48
C THR A 585 -22.80 -15.99 19.08
N THR A 586 -24.01 -15.47 19.21
CA THR A 586 -25.26 -16.24 19.05
C THR A 586 -26.02 -15.95 17.77
N GLY A 587 -25.74 -14.83 17.10
CA GLY A 587 -26.50 -14.35 15.92
C GLY A 587 -27.91 -13.86 16.23
N ASN A 588 -28.34 -13.91 17.49
CA ASN A 588 -29.65 -13.44 17.93
C ASN A 588 -29.68 -11.91 18.02
N ARG A 589 -30.87 -11.32 17.84
CA ARG A 589 -31.08 -9.88 18.08
C ARG A 589 -30.71 -9.52 19.51
N VAL A 590 -29.97 -8.44 19.68
CA VAL A 590 -29.64 -7.91 21.01
C VAL A 590 -30.91 -7.37 21.66
N THR A 591 -31.16 -7.72 22.92
CA THR A 591 -32.28 -7.14 23.68
C THR A 591 -31.87 -5.76 24.21
N ASN A 592 -32.15 -4.71 23.43
CA ASN A 592 -31.99 -3.30 23.80
C ASN A 592 -33.33 -2.55 23.73
N VAL A 593 -33.33 -1.23 23.94
CA VAL A 593 -34.54 -0.39 23.85
C VAL A 593 -35.20 -0.39 22.47
N PHE A 594 -34.47 -0.79 21.43
CA PHE A 594 -34.97 -0.96 20.05
C PHE A 594 -35.32 -2.42 19.71
N ASN A 595 -35.24 -3.34 20.68
CA ASN A 595 -35.42 -4.78 20.49
C ASN A 595 -34.53 -5.36 19.36
N GLY A 596 -33.30 -4.84 19.28
CA GLY A 596 -32.28 -5.22 18.30
C GLY A 596 -32.59 -4.78 16.89
N ARG A 597 -33.48 -3.80 16.67
CA ARG A 597 -33.67 -3.14 15.37
C ARG A 597 -32.80 -1.90 15.28
N ILE A 598 -32.19 -1.70 14.13
CA ILE A 598 -31.49 -0.46 13.80
C ILE A 598 -32.53 0.60 13.42
N SER A 599 -32.32 1.83 13.89
CA SER A 599 -33.16 3.00 13.68
C SER A 599 -32.48 3.90 12.66
N ASP A 600 -32.95 3.83 11.42
CA ASP A 600 -32.31 4.41 10.24
C ASP A 600 -33.01 5.69 9.72
N ASN A 601 -34.21 6.04 10.19
CA ASN A 601 -34.92 7.28 9.77
C ASN A 601 -34.33 8.61 10.32
N THR A 602 -33.02 8.67 10.55
CA THR A 602 -32.30 9.83 11.07
C THR A 602 -31.73 10.64 9.91
N PHE A 603 -32.48 11.67 9.47
CA PHE A 603 -32.04 12.52 8.37
C PHE A 603 -31.21 13.70 8.88
N ILE A 604 -29.88 13.54 8.87
CA ILE A 604 -28.96 14.62 9.23
C ILE A 604 -29.01 15.71 8.13
N SER A 605 -28.91 16.98 8.52
CA SER A 605 -29.01 18.16 7.64
C SER A 605 -28.00 18.21 6.46
N HIS A 606 -26.97 17.36 6.48
CA HIS A 606 -25.95 17.20 5.43
C HIS A 606 -25.93 15.79 4.83
N SER A 607 -27.06 15.08 4.86
CA SER A 607 -27.21 13.80 4.17
C SER A 607 -26.77 13.93 2.70
N GLN A 608 -25.99 12.96 2.25
CA GLN A 608 -25.35 12.77 0.95
C GLN A 608 -23.93 13.32 0.78
N GLU A 609 -23.36 13.99 1.78
CA GLU A 609 -21.99 14.49 1.70
C GLU A 609 -20.99 13.61 2.48
N LEU A 610 -19.87 13.22 1.85
CA LEU A 610 -18.76 12.54 2.56
C LEU A 610 -17.90 13.50 3.38
N ARG A 611 -17.93 14.80 3.06
CA ARG A 611 -17.05 15.80 3.69
C ARG A 611 -17.28 15.93 5.20
N PRO A 612 -18.51 16.03 5.73
CA PRO A 612 -18.74 16.11 7.17
C PRO A 612 -18.17 14.89 7.89
N VAL A 613 -18.42 13.67 7.38
CA VAL A 613 -17.88 12.42 7.93
C VAL A 613 -16.35 12.42 7.90
N PHE A 614 -15.75 12.64 6.73
CA PHE A 614 -14.29 12.60 6.59
C PHE A 614 -13.57 13.62 7.49
N SER A 615 -14.18 14.81 7.68
CA SER A 615 -13.60 15.87 8.50
C SER A 615 -13.50 15.52 9.99
N LEU A 616 -14.25 14.52 10.46
CA LEU A 616 -14.24 14.06 11.85
C LEU A 616 -13.30 12.88 12.08
N LEU A 617 -12.80 12.21 11.04
CA LEU A 617 -11.89 11.06 11.16
C LEU A 617 -10.45 11.48 11.51
N GLN A 618 -10.29 12.08 12.70
CA GLN A 618 -9.06 12.67 13.23
C GLN A 618 -8.25 11.69 14.07
N ASN A 619 -7.16 12.17 14.65
CA ASN A 619 -6.16 11.35 15.36
C ASN A 619 -6.63 10.80 16.74
N ASP A 620 -7.75 11.31 17.22
CA ASP A 620 -8.41 11.05 18.50
C ASP A 620 -9.71 10.25 18.34
N VAL A 621 -10.15 9.95 17.12
CA VAL A 621 -11.36 9.19 16.83
C VAL A 621 -11.04 7.73 16.57
N TYR A 622 -11.12 6.89 17.62
CA TYR A 622 -10.74 5.47 17.57
C TYR A 622 -11.92 4.51 17.50
N THR A 623 -13.11 4.98 17.83
CA THR A 623 -14.31 4.13 17.99
C THR A 623 -15.54 4.82 17.41
N ALA A 624 -16.60 4.05 17.19
CA ALA A 624 -17.92 4.61 16.86
C ALA A 624 -18.37 5.66 17.90
N CYS A 625 -18.08 5.46 19.19
CA CYS A 625 -18.41 6.42 20.24
C CYS A 625 -17.74 7.77 20.04
N ASP A 626 -16.45 7.77 19.72
CA ASP A 626 -15.68 9.01 19.51
C ASP A 626 -16.24 9.75 18.30
N PHE A 627 -16.47 9.02 17.20
CA PHE A 627 -17.04 9.58 15.98
C PHE A 627 -18.46 10.13 16.20
N GLY A 628 -19.33 9.39 16.89
CA GLY A 628 -20.69 9.81 17.19
C GLY A 628 -20.75 11.09 18.03
N LYS A 629 -19.92 11.19 19.07
CA LYS A 629 -19.82 12.42 19.89
C LYS A 629 -19.40 13.61 19.04
N ASP A 630 -18.38 13.44 18.22
CA ASP A 630 -17.89 14.49 17.34
C ASP A 630 -18.93 14.88 16.29
N LEU A 631 -19.72 13.91 15.81
CA LEU A 631 -20.81 14.13 14.87
C LEU A 631 -21.97 14.92 15.50
N VAL A 632 -22.38 14.58 16.71
CA VAL A 632 -23.38 15.34 17.50
C VAL A 632 -22.88 16.76 17.76
N ASN A 633 -21.62 16.91 18.19
CA ASN A 633 -21.01 18.21 18.46
C ASN A 633 -20.95 19.08 17.19
N ALA A 634 -20.68 18.48 16.03
CA ALA A 634 -20.68 19.16 14.75
C ALA A 634 -22.09 19.50 14.24
N ASN A 635 -23.11 18.75 14.63
CA ASN A 635 -24.49 18.88 14.17
C ASN A 635 -25.49 18.94 15.34
N PRO A 636 -25.44 19.98 16.20
CA PRO A 636 -26.22 20.02 17.44
C PRO A 636 -27.74 20.05 17.24
N VAL A 637 -28.22 20.44 16.06
CA VAL A 637 -29.64 20.42 15.71
C VAL A 637 -30.13 18.99 15.48
N ASP A 638 -29.33 18.18 14.78
CA ASP A 638 -29.63 16.79 14.43
C ASP A 638 -29.17 15.81 15.54
N GLY A 639 -28.53 16.33 16.60
CA GLY A 639 -27.93 15.57 17.69
C GLY A 639 -28.81 14.47 18.29
N PRO A 640 -30.08 14.73 18.67
CA PRO A 640 -30.97 13.69 19.20
C PRO A 640 -31.25 12.54 18.23
N ASP A 641 -31.34 12.84 16.93
CA ASP A 641 -31.57 11.82 15.91
C ASP A 641 -30.29 11.01 15.67
N ILE A 642 -29.12 11.67 15.69
CA ILE A 642 -27.79 11.02 15.64
C ILE A 642 -27.61 10.08 16.83
N GLU A 643 -27.91 10.54 18.05
CA GLU A 643 -27.87 9.71 19.26
C GLU A 643 -28.77 8.48 19.12
N THR A 644 -30.00 8.67 18.61
CA THR A 644 -30.95 7.59 18.38
C THR A 644 -30.41 6.55 17.39
N LEU A 645 -29.82 6.99 16.27
CA LEU A 645 -29.16 6.12 15.30
C LEU A 645 -28.06 5.30 15.97
N PHE A 646 -27.11 5.95 16.64
CA PHE A 646 -25.99 5.28 17.30
C PHE A 646 -26.45 4.32 18.40
N HIS A 647 -27.48 4.67 19.19
CA HIS A 647 -28.04 3.81 20.22
C HIS A 647 -28.66 2.54 19.63
N SER A 648 -29.23 2.62 18.43
CA SER A 648 -29.81 1.47 17.74
C SER A 648 -28.75 0.46 17.26
N TYR A 649 -27.57 0.95 16.90
CA TYR A 649 -26.34 0.17 16.67
C TYR A 649 -25.64 -0.28 17.98
N GLY A 650 -26.23 0.02 19.14
CA GLY A 650 -25.69 -0.38 20.45
C GLY A 650 -24.66 0.56 21.06
N PHE A 651 -24.44 1.75 20.48
CA PHE A 651 -23.45 2.72 20.94
C PHE A 651 -24.09 3.78 21.85
N THR A 652 -24.45 3.40 23.09
CA THR A 652 -25.09 4.29 24.10
C THR A 652 -24.14 5.29 24.78
N CYS A 653 -22.97 5.50 24.20
CA CYS A 653 -21.88 6.33 24.73
C CYS A 653 -21.92 7.76 24.14
N VAL A 654 -22.84 8.04 23.21
CA VAL A 654 -22.84 9.23 22.35
C VAL A 654 -23.54 10.44 22.99
N ASP A 655 -24.50 10.22 23.88
CA ASP A 655 -25.31 11.23 24.58
C ASP A 655 -24.65 11.82 25.85
N GLY A 656 -23.36 11.55 26.06
CA GLY A 656 -22.63 11.98 27.26
C GLY A 656 -22.90 11.13 28.51
N GLY A 657 -23.77 10.12 28.43
CA GLY A 657 -23.76 9.00 29.37
C GLY A 657 -22.53 8.14 29.10
N ASP A 658 -21.72 7.87 30.12
CA ASP A 658 -20.61 6.95 29.98
C ASP A 658 -21.07 5.50 29.68
N GLY A 659 -22.36 5.18 29.81
CA GLY A 659 -22.97 3.90 29.40
C GLY A 659 -22.34 2.64 30.03
N LEU A 660 -21.34 2.85 30.88
CA LEU A 660 -20.42 1.88 31.42
C LEU A 660 -20.50 2.06 32.93
N SER A 661 -21.17 1.12 33.58
CA SER A 661 -21.00 1.01 35.03
C SER A 661 -19.67 0.30 35.31
N VAL A 662 -19.02 0.65 36.41
CA VAL A 662 -17.88 -0.12 36.90
C VAL A 662 -18.33 -1.59 37.04
N PRO A 663 -17.62 -2.58 36.45
CA PRO A 663 -18.08 -3.95 36.45
C PRO A 663 -18.26 -4.50 37.86
N ALA A 664 -19.15 -5.49 38.02
CA ALA A 664 -19.31 -6.16 39.31
C ALA A 664 -18.03 -6.94 39.71
N THR A 665 -17.86 -7.20 41.02
CA THR A 665 -16.74 -8.03 41.49
C THR A 665 -16.90 -9.46 40.97
N PRO A 666 -15.85 -10.09 40.40
CA PRO A 666 -15.93 -11.47 39.92
C PRO A 666 -16.40 -12.44 41.01
N SER A 667 -17.42 -13.24 40.72
CA SER A 667 -17.92 -14.28 41.64
C SER A 667 -17.27 -15.63 41.35
N GLY A 668 -17.40 -16.58 42.28
CA GLY A 668 -16.92 -17.95 42.07
C GLY A 668 -15.41 -18.10 41.94
N PHE A 669 -14.61 -17.20 42.52
CA PHE A 669 -13.15 -17.28 42.42
C PHE A 669 -12.56 -18.46 43.21
N TYR A 670 -11.89 -19.39 42.52
CA TYR A 670 -11.19 -20.53 43.12
C TYR A 670 -9.89 -20.87 42.37
N ILE A 671 -9.04 -21.70 42.98
CA ILE A 671 -7.76 -22.14 42.41
C ILE A 671 -7.69 -23.66 42.43
N SER A 672 -7.40 -24.29 41.29
CA SER A 672 -7.07 -25.72 41.21
C SER A 672 -5.56 -25.92 41.14
N HIS A 673 -5.04 -26.86 41.93
CA HIS A 673 -3.64 -27.26 41.86
C HIS A 673 -3.46 -28.44 40.91
N SER A 674 -2.60 -28.33 39.92
CA SER A 674 -2.36 -29.36 38.89
C SER A 674 -1.04 -30.12 39.07
N GLY A 675 -0.32 -29.89 40.18
CA GLY A 675 0.94 -30.55 40.53
C GLY A 675 2.18 -29.66 40.37
N GLY A 676 3.17 -29.84 41.25
CA GLY A 676 4.44 -29.10 41.24
C GLY A 676 4.29 -27.60 41.48
N THR A 677 4.68 -26.77 40.51
CA THR A 677 4.62 -25.30 40.61
C THR A 677 3.38 -24.70 39.96
N THR A 678 2.55 -25.50 39.29
CA THR A 678 1.48 -25.02 38.42
C THR A 678 0.14 -24.98 39.13
N ASN A 679 -0.55 -23.84 39.04
CA ASN A 679 -1.89 -23.63 39.58
C ASN A 679 -2.75 -22.93 38.53
N THR A 680 -4.04 -23.24 38.49
CA THR A 680 -5.00 -22.57 37.60
C THR A 680 -6.04 -21.82 38.41
N LEU A 681 -6.17 -20.52 38.17
CA LEU A 681 -7.17 -19.63 38.76
C LEU A 681 -8.44 -19.69 37.91
N TYR A 682 -9.62 -19.66 38.53
CA TYR A 682 -10.92 -19.64 37.87
C TYR A 682 -11.86 -18.61 38.51
N TRP A 683 -12.74 -17.97 37.74
CA TRP A 683 -13.82 -17.09 38.19
C TRP A 683 -15.00 -17.08 37.19
N ASN A 684 -16.16 -16.55 37.60
CA ASN A 684 -17.32 -16.40 36.71
C ASN A 684 -17.19 -15.14 35.83
N ALA A 685 -17.83 -15.17 34.64
CA ALA A 685 -17.88 -13.98 33.79
C ALA A 685 -18.69 -12.85 34.44
N VAL A 686 -18.24 -11.62 34.21
CA VAL A 686 -18.84 -10.38 34.67
C VAL A 686 -19.34 -9.59 33.47
N SER A 687 -20.61 -9.18 33.51
CA SER A 687 -21.21 -8.31 32.48
C SER A 687 -20.50 -6.94 32.45
N GLN A 688 -20.32 -6.37 31.26
CA GLN A 688 -19.62 -5.09 31.00
C GLN A 688 -18.12 -5.05 31.40
N ALA A 689 -17.51 -6.19 31.73
CA ALA A 689 -16.07 -6.26 31.95
C ALA A 689 -15.33 -6.38 30.60
N ASP A 690 -14.36 -5.51 30.35
CA ASP A 690 -13.44 -5.64 29.20
C ASP A 690 -12.30 -6.63 29.54
N TYR A 691 -11.84 -6.62 30.79
CA TYR A 691 -10.76 -7.48 31.27
C TYR A 691 -10.79 -7.71 32.79
N TYR A 692 -10.02 -8.67 33.26
CA TYR A 692 -9.77 -8.97 34.67
C TYR A 692 -8.32 -8.69 35.02
N GLN A 693 -8.06 -8.04 36.15
CA GLN A 693 -6.72 -7.91 36.70
C GLN A 693 -6.50 -8.91 37.82
N VAL A 694 -5.39 -9.65 37.73
CA VAL A 694 -4.94 -10.64 38.70
C VAL A 694 -3.80 -10.04 39.52
N TYR A 695 -3.91 -10.12 40.83
CA TYR A 695 -2.92 -9.65 41.78
C TYR A 695 -2.45 -10.79 42.68
N LYS A 696 -1.17 -10.77 43.07
CA LYS A 696 -0.56 -11.75 43.96
C LYS A 696 0.05 -11.12 45.21
N SER A 697 0.07 -11.84 46.33
CA SER A 697 0.73 -11.39 47.58
C SER A 697 2.25 -11.54 47.52
N SER A 698 2.98 -10.76 48.33
CA SER A 698 4.44 -10.92 48.53
C SER A 698 4.84 -12.16 49.36
N GLY A 699 3.88 -12.93 49.88
CA GLY A 699 4.14 -14.10 50.73
C GLY A 699 2.88 -14.86 51.11
N THR A 700 2.94 -15.64 52.19
CA THR A 700 1.87 -16.56 52.64
C THR A 700 0.76 -15.89 53.46
N SER A 701 0.69 -14.55 53.47
CA SER A 701 -0.38 -13.83 54.17
C SER A 701 -1.51 -13.44 53.22
N SER A 702 -2.74 -13.74 53.61
CA SER A 702 -3.95 -13.31 52.90
C SER A 702 -4.22 -11.80 53.06
N THR A 703 -3.65 -11.16 54.09
CA THR A 703 -3.83 -9.74 54.44
C THR A 703 -2.61 -8.86 54.14
N GLY A 704 -1.58 -9.40 53.48
CA GLY A 704 -0.36 -8.69 53.12
C GLY A 704 -0.49 -7.77 51.89
N ASN A 705 0.64 -7.18 51.46
CA ASN A 705 0.70 -6.36 50.25
C ASN A 705 0.51 -7.22 48.99
N TYR A 706 -0.28 -6.70 48.03
CA TYR A 706 -0.54 -7.33 46.75
C TYR A 706 0.06 -6.52 45.61
N TYR A 707 0.60 -7.23 44.62
CA TYR A 707 1.25 -6.68 43.44
C TYR A 707 0.52 -7.17 42.20
N PHE A 708 0.47 -6.33 41.18
CA PHE A 708 -0.09 -6.68 39.89
C PHE A 708 0.67 -7.88 39.30
N ASN A 709 -0.07 -8.88 38.82
CA ASN A 709 0.51 -10.08 38.21
C ASN A 709 0.25 -10.14 36.71
N SER A 710 -1.01 -10.01 36.29
CA SER A 710 -1.39 -10.10 34.88
C SER A 710 -2.79 -9.56 34.63
N THR A 711 -3.10 -9.28 33.36
CA THR A 711 -4.46 -9.03 32.87
C THR A 711 -4.98 -10.27 32.12
N VAL A 712 -6.29 -10.51 32.18
CA VAL A 712 -6.99 -11.60 31.48
C VAL A 712 -8.23 -11.00 30.81
N ASN A 713 -8.30 -10.99 29.49
CA ASN A 713 -9.42 -10.38 28.75
C ASN A 713 -10.73 -11.12 29.03
N ALA A 714 -11.84 -10.41 29.20
CA ALA A 714 -13.15 -11.05 29.19
C ALA A 714 -13.44 -11.61 27.78
N PRO A 715 -14.18 -12.73 27.62
CA PRO A 715 -14.88 -13.49 28.65
C PRO A 715 -14.03 -14.59 29.29
N ASN A 716 -12.69 -14.58 29.13
CA ASN A 716 -11.84 -15.62 29.72
C ASN A 716 -11.95 -15.61 31.25
N ARG A 717 -12.18 -16.81 31.77
CA ARG A 717 -12.54 -17.07 33.17
C ARG A 717 -11.44 -17.76 33.95
N SER A 718 -10.27 -17.94 33.34
CA SER A 718 -9.18 -18.69 33.97
C SER A 718 -7.80 -18.19 33.59
N ARG A 719 -6.82 -18.50 34.44
CA ARG A 719 -5.40 -18.17 34.22
C ARG A 719 -4.49 -19.19 34.89
N ILE A 720 -3.55 -19.74 34.13
CA ILE A 720 -2.46 -20.56 34.68
C ILE A 720 -1.40 -19.63 35.28
N VAL A 721 -0.96 -19.95 36.50
CA VAL A 721 0.15 -19.28 37.19
C VAL A 721 1.14 -20.32 37.68
N HIS A 722 2.43 -19.98 37.59
CA HIS A 722 3.51 -20.77 38.19
C HIS A 722 3.98 -20.07 39.45
N VAL A 723 3.94 -20.78 40.58
CA VAL A 723 4.37 -20.27 41.88
C VAL A 723 5.63 -20.97 42.34
N THR A 724 6.53 -20.24 42.99
CA THR A 724 7.76 -20.78 43.59
C THR A 724 7.69 -20.84 45.12
N SER A 725 6.57 -20.37 45.68
CA SER A 725 6.19 -20.47 47.08
C SER A 725 4.67 -20.28 47.22
N ASN A 726 4.11 -20.67 48.37
CA ASN A 726 2.70 -20.46 48.67
C ASN A 726 2.33 -18.96 48.63
N GLN A 727 1.39 -18.57 47.78
CA GLN A 727 1.01 -17.17 47.55
C GLN A 727 -0.50 -17.02 47.37
N TYR A 728 -1.05 -15.90 47.83
CA TYR A 728 -2.46 -15.57 47.65
C TYR A 728 -2.68 -14.77 46.38
N TYR A 729 -3.78 -15.06 45.69
CA TYR A 729 -4.23 -14.35 44.51
C TYR A 729 -5.61 -13.73 44.73
N LYS A 730 -5.87 -12.60 44.07
CA LYS A 730 -7.19 -11.97 43.99
C LYS A 730 -7.40 -11.38 42.61
N VAL A 731 -8.66 -11.29 42.18
CA VAL A 731 -9.04 -10.85 40.83
C VAL A 731 -10.05 -9.71 40.92
N ARG A 732 -10.02 -8.78 39.98
CA ARG A 732 -11.07 -7.74 39.81
C ARG A 732 -11.39 -7.57 38.33
N ALA A 733 -12.64 -7.22 38.02
CA ALA A 733 -13.08 -6.93 36.65
C ALA A 733 -12.91 -5.43 36.35
N CYS A 734 -12.61 -5.07 35.10
CA CYS A 734 -12.34 -3.70 34.70
C CYS A 734 -12.90 -3.42 33.31
N ASN A 735 -13.29 -2.17 33.09
CA ASN A 735 -13.62 -1.60 31.78
C ASN A 735 -13.14 -0.15 31.70
N ALA A 736 -13.53 0.58 30.64
CA ALA A 736 -13.19 1.99 30.50
C ALA A 736 -13.77 2.92 31.61
N ALA A 737 -14.82 2.51 32.33
CA ALA A 737 -15.36 3.25 33.49
C ALA A 737 -14.62 2.98 34.82
N GLY A 738 -13.78 1.93 34.88
CA GLY A 738 -12.97 1.62 36.05
C GLY A 738 -12.98 0.14 36.42
N CYS A 739 -12.45 -0.17 37.60
CA CYS A 739 -12.32 -1.54 38.08
C CYS A 739 -13.19 -1.81 39.31
N SER A 740 -13.75 -3.02 39.38
CA SER A 740 -14.48 -3.56 40.52
C SER A 740 -13.60 -3.63 41.79
N SER A 741 -14.24 -3.90 42.92
CA SER A 741 -13.54 -4.42 44.11
C SER A 741 -12.88 -5.77 43.80
N PHE A 742 -11.88 -6.15 44.61
CA PHE A 742 -11.23 -7.45 44.48
C PHE A 742 -12.08 -8.59 45.04
N THR A 743 -11.93 -9.78 44.48
CA THR A 743 -12.41 -11.02 45.09
C THR A 743 -11.73 -11.27 46.45
N SER A 744 -12.35 -12.12 47.28
CA SER A 744 -11.65 -12.68 48.45
C SER A 744 -10.42 -13.46 48.00
N PRO A 745 -9.24 -13.26 48.62
CA PRO A 745 -8.01 -13.88 48.16
C PRO A 745 -8.00 -15.40 48.37
N LYS A 746 -7.38 -16.14 47.45
CA LYS A 746 -7.25 -17.60 47.48
C LYS A 746 -5.78 -18.03 47.37
N LEU A 747 -5.43 -19.09 48.09
CA LEU A 747 -4.06 -19.60 48.17
C LEU A 747 -3.73 -20.50 46.97
N ALA A 748 -2.71 -20.13 46.19
CA ALA A 748 -2.03 -21.03 45.26
C ALA A 748 -0.90 -21.75 46.00
N ARG A 749 -0.82 -23.08 45.84
CA ARG A 749 0.14 -23.92 46.56
C ARG A 749 1.37 -24.21 45.71
N TYR A 750 2.53 -24.16 46.34
CA TYR A 750 3.80 -24.67 45.82
C TYR A 750 4.06 -26.05 46.42
N SER A 751 4.29 -27.05 45.56
CA SER A 751 4.69 -28.41 45.94
C SER A 751 6.00 -28.77 45.25
N GLY A 752 7.07 -28.01 45.52
CA GLY A 752 8.40 -28.29 44.98
C GLY A 752 9.37 -28.80 46.05
N GLY A 753 9.48 -30.13 46.13
CA GLY A 753 10.52 -30.87 46.83
C GLY A 753 10.23 -32.38 46.84
N PRO A 754 11.21 -33.28 46.58
CA PRO A 754 11.01 -34.72 46.63
C PRO A 754 10.95 -35.16 48.11
N GLY A 755 9.76 -35.44 48.63
CA GLY A 755 9.64 -35.91 50.01
C GLY A 755 8.24 -35.97 50.63
N ASP A 756 7.22 -35.36 50.03
CA ASP A 756 5.93 -35.20 50.72
C ASP A 756 4.79 -36.12 50.25
N ASP A 757 5.07 -37.15 49.44
CA ASP A 757 4.10 -38.18 49.05
C ASP A 757 4.39 -39.54 49.72
N CYS A 758 4.67 -39.57 51.02
CA CYS A 758 4.65 -40.80 51.83
C CYS A 758 4.31 -40.48 53.30
N ILE A 759 3.29 -41.11 53.90
CA ILE A 759 3.09 -41.10 55.37
C ILE A 759 4.21 -41.92 56.03
N ARG A 760 4.86 -41.37 57.07
CA ARG A 760 5.89 -42.08 57.85
C ARG A 760 5.23 -43.13 58.77
N PRO A 761 5.81 -44.33 58.97
CA PRO A 761 5.29 -45.34 59.91
C PRO A 761 5.30 -44.96 61.40
N ALA A 762 5.66 -43.72 61.74
CA ALA A 762 5.62 -43.21 63.11
C ALA A 762 4.25 -42.63 63.51
N ASP A 763 3.32 -42.48 62.56
CA ASP A 763 1.96 -41.96 62.81
C ASP A 763 0.89 -43.08 62.85
N ALA A 764 1.29 -44.36 62.80
CA ALA A 764 0.38 -45.50 62.97
C ALA A 764 0.12 -45.77 64.46
N GLY A 765 -0.67 -44.89 65.08
CA GLY A 765 -1.26 -45.07 66.40
C GLY A 765 -2.75 -45.38 66.31
N ASP A 766 -3.05 -46.68 66.26
CA ASP A 766 -4.31 -47.34 66.67
C ASP A 766 -5.64 -46.80 66.09
N VAL A 767 -5.98 -47.23 64.86
CA VAL A 767 -7.38 -47.31 64.44
C VAL A 767 -7.74 -48.77 64.27
N ARG A 768 -8.43 -49.30 65.29
CA ARG A 768 -9.09 -50.59 65.27
C ARG A 768 -10.32 -50.58 64.37
N GLU A 769 -10.50 -51.74 63.73
CA GLU A 769 -11.72 -52.35 63.21
C GLU A 769 -12.33 -51.86 61.89
N LEU A 770 -12.17 -52.75 60.91
CA LEU A 770 -12.93 -52.93 59.68
C LEU A 770 -14.32 -53.54 59.94
N ASN A 771 -15.27 -53.17 59.09
CA ASN A 771 -16.31 -53.99 58.40
C ASN A 771 -17.13 -52.98 57.55
N ASP A 772 -17.59 -53.20 56.33
CA ASP A 772 -17.62 -54.31 55.37
C ASP A 772 -17.98 -53.69 53.98
N ASP A 773 -17.68 -54.41 52.90
CA ASP A 773 -18.31 -54.35 51.55
C ASP A 773 -17.79 -53.42 50.41
N LEU A 774 -16.81 -53.96 49.68
CA LEU A 774 -16.83 -54.39 48.25
C LEU A 774 -16.99 -53.42 47.04
N HIS A 775 -15.92 -53.42 46.22
CA HIS A 775 -15.77 -53.20 44.76
C HIS A 775 -15.96 -51.78 44.20
N SER A 776 -15.09 -51.17 43.37
CA SER A 776 -13.87 -51.48 42.61
C SER A 776 -13.41 -50.12 42.02
N SER A 777 -12.17 -49.66 42.01
CA SER A 777 -10.95 -50.26 41.46
C SER A 777 -9.73 -49.50 42.02
N VAL A 778 -8.77 -50.24 42.54
CA VAL A 778 -7.48 -49.77 43.03
C VAL A 778 -6.46 -49.90 41.89
N GLN A 779 -5.68 -48.86 41.62
CA GLN A 779 -4.39 -48.98 40.96
C GLN A 779 -3.27 -48.54 41.92
N ILE A 780 -2.71 -49.56 42.57
CA ILE A 780 -1.32 -49.86 42.92
C ILE A 780 -0.37 -48.65 43.10
N VAL A 781 -0.01 -48.40 44.36
CA VAL A 781 1.16 -47.61 44.75
C VAL A 781 2.38 -48.56 44.82
N PRO A 782 3.52 -48.24 44.17
CA PRO A 782 4.74 -49.04 44.30
C PRO A 782 5.35 -48.82 45.70
N ILE A 783 5.64 -49.92 46.40
CA ILE A 783 6.44 -49.90 47.63
C ILE A 783 7.91 -49.73 47.21
N CYS A 784 8.58 -48.67 47.67
CA CYS A 784 10.00 -48.48 47.41
C CYS A 784 10.85 -49.50 48.22
N PRO A 785 11.95 -50.01 47.63
CA PRO A 785 12.89 -50.85 48.34
C PRO A 785 13.68 -50.03 49.38
N MET A 786 13.89 -50.63 50.54
CA MET A 786 14.82 -50.15 51.58
C MET A 786 16.27 -50.16 51.04
N PRO A 787 17.19 -49.34 51.60
CA PRO A 787 18.40 -48.87 50.92
C PRO A 787 19.35 -49.95 50.40
#